data_AF-A0A158PI19-F1
#
_entry.id   AF-A0A158PI19-F1
#
_cell.length_a   1.000
_cell.length_b   1.000
_cell.length_c   1.000
_cell.angle_alpha   90.00
_cell.angle_beta   90.00
_cell.angle_gamma   90.00
#
_symmetry.space_group_name_H-M   'P 1'
#
loop_
_entity.id
_entity.type
_entity.pdbx_description
1 polymer ?
#
loop_
_entity_poly.entity_id
_entity_poly.type
_entity_poly.pdbx_seq_one_letter_code
_entity_poly.pdbx_strand_id
1 'polypeptide(L)'
;MAYQAFHLSGVGKLMRDLSGRIASRARYIDGRYPFECCQGDLKQEAVWIYDVIADDGQKWLSAISSSTVLLVVFVPFVFESVNFVSTCTFILLCSSLIHNFFNIIGWNRKVMDELESMQKKMAQLEAALQKAVVDKHKEVEVGLSLLHERENLRLKLGRLRAKLLTSKVEANQTNQDWGTFENIKEKRKDGYCEQSSPPQVKKTNESPKDEHIAAQLFQATATEHAEYALVDSVPGAVRNGSGKNHLFSVLARVKQEDLKETFEEHDHSKPRRKWANDSVNGELSNLSAESEPMVAKVPTCADDRPPLKPISAVERMVARIGREEGKGFGKLKQGVTEPVTLSTQRERVGLGHVIDKSVDSDLIEIWDESKEEKTVQENVYWLPTCERGTRDWVVDNLERSDWIQIGEEIRRLSFDFYEVPMSNAETYFQKKTKIDDETEFCDGKILRTMIKAKEVFNAIPECDLRDARTRANPYETIRGAFFQNRSAMKVANLDKVFGFLLSGETEESLLSKNPLVSERPNFNCDRDAPLFYFADVCGGPGGFSEYMLWRKAFCNAKGFGFTLKGKDDFNFGRFTASSAYYLEPYYGKHGDGDTMNPENIDSFEKFVMRGTNGVGVDLMMADGAYGLEGSETIQEIVLKRLCLCQLLVSLCIVREKGTFFCTFFDVFTPFSAGLIYLMSVAYDQVSLHKPHSSRPANSERYIVCKGLRKKYSGVISDYLKRINLKLDELAKANSSQDVVSIVPLEIMRSDEAFTTYLKTHNERIAVRQSTYLWKYLCYTKNKSLVDKDQAALRSGCLKYWLVPNRTLNRRGAEHHRIHPDEYLGKFAKKIYSCDDFNARLPQFTVELLTQRVFKELKYAEFSLNILSNRATTKPELLISTGDAVYVWKKYWEKMDSSLMRIPDRTVLLVERATSYKLASVDKHLETVAVDGLIRILDAAVINGDDVSGLLYSKRMAAAQKFCKALQLVIPKVRIGLGFHERYVVPYQLVTAESFTFDQLPQVRRRFSRVRHSGEEVLVIEENGYLIICEALRVARLLKESWKMGWSCSKLRNYAFSPSQPTLGSFFEQQWEEAGCCSSFWECSVPSEQAPDNVPMQSIWSWENSLDSNKSGPSVDSILCIVAGTNQECGKN
;
A
#
# COMPACT_ATOMS: atom_id res chain seq x y z
N MET A 1 12.02 -16.87 54.06
CA MET A 1 10.72 -16.68 54.77
C MET A 1 10.75 -15.66 55.90
N ALA A 2 11.88 -15.30 56.53
CA ALA A 2 11.90 -14.24 57.58
C ALA A 2 11.89 -12.79 57.04
N TYR A 3 12.32 -12.56 55.79
CA TYR A 3 12.31 -11.21 55.17
C TYR A 3 10.93 -10.78 54.63
N GLN A 4 9.99 -11.72 54.49
CA GLN A 4 8.63 -11.47 53.98
C GLN A 4 7.64 -10.99 55.06
N ALA A 5 7.90 -11.25 56.34
CA ALA A 5 7.00 -10.84 57.43
C ALA A 5 7.13 -9.34 57.79
N PHE A 6 8.27 -8.71 57.49
CA PHE A 6 8.53 -7.32 57.88
C PHE A 6 7.88 -6.29 56.94
N HIS A 7 7.75 -6.59 55.64
CA HIS A 7 7.18 -5.68 54.65
C HIS A 7 5.64 -5.70 54.59
N LEU A 8 5.00 -6.85 54.85
CA LEU A 8 3.54 -6.97 54.86
C LEU A 8 2.90 -6.32 56.10
N SER A 9 3.60 -6.23 57.23
CA SER A 9 3.07 -5.56 58.44
C SER A 9 3.02 -4.03 58.29
N GLY A 10 3.96 -3.45 57.53
CA GLY A 10 4.03 -2.01 57.25
C GLY A 10 2.88 -1.51 56.37
N VAL A 11 2.52 -2.26 55.33
CA VAL A 11 1.41 -1.93 54.41
C VAL A 11 0.06 -2.03 55.11
N GLY A 12 -0.12 -3.03 55.98
CA GLY A 12 -1.35 -3.18 56.78
C GLY A 12 -1.53 -2.13 57.87
N LYS A 13 -0.45 -1.49 58.36
CA LYS A 13 -0.53 -0.37 59.30
C LYS A 13 -0.93 0.93 58.58
N LEU A 14 -0.36 1.17 57.40
CA LEU A 14 -0.61 2.36 56.59
C LEU A 14 -2.06 2.42 56.06
N MET A 15 -2.62 1.28 55.63
CA MET A 15 -4.02 1.16 55.20
C MET A 15 -5.02 1.46 56.34
N ARG A 16 -4.69 1.08 57.58
CA ARG A 16 -5.54 1.35 58.76
C ARG A 16 -5.49 2.82 59.18
N ASP A 17 -4.33 3.46 59.08
CA ASP A 17 -4.20 4.90 59.37
C ASP A 17 -4.92 5.77 58.33
N LEU A 18 -4.87 5.39 57.05
CA LEU A 18 -5.58 6.09 55.98
C LEU A 18 -7.10 5.92 56.09
N SER A 19 -7.57 4.68 56.33
CA SER A 19 -8.98 4.39 56.59
C SER A 19 -9.49 5.12 57.85
N GLY A 20 -8.67 5.21 58.90
CA GLY A 20 -8.99 5.96 60.11
C GLY A 20 -9.12 7.48 59.90
N ARG A 21 -8.24 8.08 59.08
CA ARG A 21 -8.29 9.52 58.74
C ARG A 21 -9.48 9.88 57.85
N ILE A 22 -9.83 9.00 56.92
CA ILE A 22 -11.00 9.17 56.05
C ILE A 22 -12.30 9.00 56.86
N ALA A 23 -12.37 7.98 57.73
CA ALA A 23 -13.54 7.71 58.56
C ALA A 23 -13.77 8.70 59.72
N SER A 24 -12.74 9.42 60.18
CA SER A 24 -12.90 10.45 61.22
C SER A 24 -13.41 11.78 60.66
N ARG A 25 -13.13 12.11 59.39
CA ARG A 25 -13.58 13.35 58.75
C ARG A 25 -14.95 13.21 58.09
N ALA A 26 -15.29 12.01 57.58
CA ALA A 26 -16.63 11.70 57.08
C ALA A 26 -17.73 11.83 58.16
N ARG A 27 -17.41 11.48 59.41
CA ARG A 27 -18.33 11.66 60.57
C ARG A 27 -18.52 13.12 61.00
N TYR A 28 -17.69 14.05 60.53
CA TYR A 28 -17.82 15.47 60.86
C TYR A 28 -18.76 16.21 59.89
N ILE A 29 -19.07 15.61 58.74
CA ILE A 29 -19.85 16.23 57.66
C ILE A 29 -21.35 15.87 57.76
N ASP A 30 -21.68 14.73 58.39
CA ASP A 30 -23.07 14.25 58.54
C ASP A 30 -23.85 14.91 59.71
N GLY A 31 -23.31 16.01 60.25
CA GLY A 31 -23.80 16.58 61.50
C GLY A 31 -23.62 18.09 61.59
N ARG A 32 -24.18 18.86 60.64
CA ARG A 32 -24.86 20.16 60.81
C ARG A 32 -24.95 20.92 59.48
N TYR A 33 -26.12 21.55 59.27
CA TYR A 33 -26.52 22.54 58.25
C TYR A 33 -27.28 22.04 57.02
N PRO A 34 -28.51 22.54 56.76
CA PRO A 34 -29.24 22.29 55.53
C PRO A 34 -28.68 23.12 54.36
N PHE A 35 -28.84 22.57 53.17
CA PHE A 35 -28.51 23.16 51.86
C PHE A 35 -29.03 24.60 51.71
N GLU A 36 -28.12 25.56 51.60
CA GLU A 36 -28.15 26.67 50.65
C GLU A 36 -26.85 27.50 50.77
N CYS A 37 -26.27 27.85 49.62
CA CYS A 37 -25.10 28.72 49.44
C CYS A 37 -23.71 28.15 49.81
N CYS A 38 -22.89 27.81 48.78
CA CYS A 38 -21.44 28.08 48.65
C CYS A 38 -20.79 27.16 47.58
N GLN A 39 -20.61 27.68 46.35
CA GLN A 39 -19.86 27.02 45.26
C GLN A 39 -18.32 27.21 45.39
N GLY A 40 -17.83 27.79 46.50
CA GLY A 40 -16.42 28.13 46.71
C GLY A 40 -15.56 27.02 47.34
N ASP A 41 -16.09 26.26 48.31
CA ASP A 41 -15.27 25.38 49.15
C ASP A 41 -15.00 23.99 48.56
N LEU A 42 -15.88 23.50 47.67
CA LEU A 42 -15.71 22.22 46.97
C LEU A 42 -14.47 22.17 46.04
N LYS A 43 -13.96 23.32 45.61
CA LYS A 43 -12.76 23.40 44.75
C LYS A 43 -11.46 23.24 45.52
N GLN A 44 -11.37 23.73 46.76
CA GLN A 44 -10.17 23.57 47.58
C GLN A 44 -10.07 22.15 48.17
N GLU A 45 -11.20 21.52 48.50
CA GLU A 45 -11.21 20.14 49.00
C GLU A 45 -10.87 19.11 47.92
N ALA A 46 -11.32 19.32 46.67
CA ALA A 46 -10.95 18.45 45.55
C ALA A 46 -9.46 18.52 45.22
N VAL A 47 -8.83 19.70 45.37
CA VAL A 47 -7.39 19.90 45.15
C VAL A 47 -6.57 19.23 46.26
N TRP A 48 -6.99 19.32 47.53
CA TRP A 48 -6.28 18.67 48.63
C TRP A 48 -6.33 17.14 48.56
N ILE A 49 -7.49 16.55 48.22
CA ILE A 49 -7.60 15.10 48.00
C ILE A 49 -6.72 14.66 46.83
N TYR A 50 -6.61 15.48 45.78
CA TYR A 50 -5.77 15.19 44.62
C TYR A 50 -4.27 15.26 44.95
N ASP A 51 -3.84 16.25 45.74
CA ASP A 51 -2.44 16.43 46.12
C ASP A 51 -1.96 15.34 47.10
N VAL A 52 -2.83 14.92 48.05
CA VAL A 52 -2.52 13.80 48.97
C VAL A 52 -2.41 12.47 48.22
N ILE A 53 -3.21 12.25 47.17
CA ILE A 53 -3.16 11.05 46.32
C ILE A 53 -1.96 11.09 45.35
N ALA A 54 -1.57 12.28 44.89
CA ALA A 54 -0.44 12.46 43.97
C ALA A 54 0.93 12.22 44.64
N ASP A 55 1.12 12.71 45.87
CA ASP A 55 2.40 12.59 46.60
C ASP A 55 2.67 11.16 47.10
N ASP A 56 1.64 10.44 47.58
CA ASP A 56 1.80 9.05 47.98
C ASP A 56 1.78 8.07 46.79
N GLY A 57 1.20 8.48 45.65
CA GLY A 57 1.12 7.68 44.42
C GLY A 57 2.49 7.27 43.84
N GLN A 58 3.52 8.10 44.00
CA GLN A 58 4.89 7.74 43.58
C GLN A 58 5.50 6.62 44.43
N LYS A 59 5.21 6.57 45.75
CA LYS A 59 5.65 5.46 46.62
C LYS A 59 4.91 4.16 46.31
N TRP A 60 3.65 4.27 45.91
CA TRP A 60 2.84 3.14 45.44
C TRP A 60 3.33 2.58 44.10
N LEU A 61 3.80 3.42 43.18
CA LEU A 61 4.33 3.00 41.87
C LEU A 61 5.63 2.16 41.99
N SER A 62 6.52 2.48 42.94
CA SER A 62 7.73 1.67 43.16
C SER A 62 7.42 0.35 43.90
N ALA A 63 6.45 0.36 44.82
CA ALA A 63 6.04 -0.84 45.56
C ALA A 63 5.23 -1.83 44.69
N ILE A 64 4.34 -1.32 43.83
CA ILE A 64 3.51 -2.14 42.92
C ILE A 64 4.36 -2.71 41.78
N SER A 65 5.23 -1.92 41.13
CA SER A 65 6.09 -2.46 40.06
C SER A 65 6.99 -3.60 40.55
N SER A 66 7.47 -3.52 41.80
CA SER A 66 8.24 -4.59 42.45
C SER A 66 7.39 -5.83 42.81
N SER A 67 6.10 -5.66 43.08
CA SER A 67 5.18 -6.73 43.49
C SER A 67 4.51 -7.45 42.31
N THR A 68 4.26 -6.75 41.20
CA THR A 68 3.67 -7.32 39.98
C THR A 68 4.63 -8.28 39.28
N VAL A 69 5.94 -8.01 39.33
CA VAL A 69 6.97 -8.94 38.84
C VAL A 69 7.01 -10.24 39.67
N LEU A 70 6.75 -10.16 40.99
CA LEU A 70 6.69 -11.36 41.84
C LEU A 70 5.42 -12.20 41.61
N LEU A 71 4.26 -11.56 41.38
CA LEU A 71 2.99 -12.26 41.14
C LEU A 71 2.93 -12.98 39.79
N VAL A 72 3.57 -12.44 38.75
CA VAL A 72 3.61 -13.08 37.42
C VAL A 72 4.61 -14.24 37.38
N VAL A 73 5.67 -14.20 38.21
CA VAL A 73 6.72 -15.23 38.22
C VAL A 73 6.42 -16.41 39.16
N PHE A 74 5.71 -16.21 40.28
CA PHE A 74 5.50 -17.26 41.30
C PHE A 74 4.12 -17.93 41.35
N VAL A 75 3.09 -17.36 40.70
CA VAL A 75 1.75 -17.98 40.67
C VAL A 75 1.68 -19.34 39.94
N PRO A 76 2.54 -19.66 38.95
CA PRO A 76 2.55 -21.00 38.36
C PRO A 76 3.07 -22.09 39.30
N PHE A 77 3.77 -21.75 40.38
CA PHE A 77 4.44 -22.73 41.26
C PHE A 77 3.66 -23.10 42.53
N VAL A 78 2.56 -22.41 42.85
CA VAL A 78 1.82 -22.60 44.12
C VAL A 78 0.45 -23.26 43.96
N PHE A 79 -0.10 -23.34 42.74
CA PHE A 79 -1.41 -23.96 42.49
C PHE A 79 -1.27 -25.22 41.62
N GLU A 80 -0.68 -26.28 42.18
CA GLU A 80 -1.13 -27.62 41.81
C GLU A 80 -2.46 -27.87 42.52
N SER A 81 -3.48 -28.19 41.74
CA SER A 81 -4.88 -28.48 42.09
C SER A 81 -5.87 -27.28 42.15
N VAL A 82 -6.87 -27.39 41.25
CA VAL A 82 -8.12 -26.61 41.06
C VAL A 82 -8.06 -25.40 40.08
N ASN A 83 -8.57 -25.66 38.86
CA ASN A 83 -9.08 -24.76 37.81
C ASN A 83 -8.24 -23.54 37.40
N PHE A 84 -7.11 -23.83 36.75
CA PHE A 84 -6.23 -22.91 36.00
C PHE A 84 -6.96 -21.87 35.11
N VAL A 85 -8.11 -22.23 34.52
CA VAL A 85 -8.87 -21.35 33.63
C VAL A 85 -9.48 -20.16 34.38
N SER A 86 -9.99 -20.37 35.60
CA SER A 86 -10.66 -19.32 36.39
C SER A 86 -9.68 -18.30 36.96
N THR A 87 -8.48 -18.75 37.32
CA THR A 87 -7.41 -17.88 37.83
C THR A 87 -6.82 -17.02 36.70
N CYS A 88 -6.68 -17.60 35.49
CA CYS A 88 -6.24 -16.84 34.32
C CYS A 88 -7.27 -15.80 33.87
N THR A 89 -8.58 -16.12 33.88
CA THR A 89 -9.61 -15.10 33.58
C THR A 89 -9.64 -14.01 34.64
N PHE A 90 -9.47 -14.33 35.92
CA PHE A 90 -9.42 -13.30 36.98
C PHE A 90 -8.21 -12.37 36.82
N ILE A 91 -7.03 -12.90 36.51
CA ILE A 91 -5.81 -12.11 36.27
C ILE A 91 -5.93 -11.24 35.02
N LEU A 92 -6.53 -11.75 33.95
CA LEU A 92 -6.81 -10.98 32.73
C LEU A 92 -7.85 -9.88 32.97
N LEU A 93 -8.88 -10.14 33.78
CA LEU A 93 -9.89 -9.16 34.15
C LEU A 93 -9.27 -8.02 35.00
N CYS A 94 -8.45 -8.37 36.00
CA CYS A 94 -7.75 -7.39 36.83
C CYS A 94 -6.73 -6.58 36.02
N SER A 95 -5.99 -7.21 35.11
CA SER A 95 -5.03 -6.51 34.24
C SER A 95 -5.74 -5.55 33.27
N SER A 96 -6.88 -5.96 32.71
CA SER A 96 -7.70 -5.10 31.84
C SER A 96 -8.30 -3.92 32.60
N LEU A 97 -8.75 -4.13 33.84
CA LEU A 97 -9.31 -3.06 34.68
C LEU A 97 -8.24 -2.04 35.09
N ILE A 98 -7.05 -2.52 35.46
CA ILE A 98 -5.91 -1.65 35.80
C ILE A 98 -5.47 -0.87 34.55
N HIS A 99 -5.37 -1.51 33.39
CA HIS A 99 -5.02 -0.85 32.13
C HIS A 99 -6.04 0.23 31.74
N ASN A 100 -7.34 -0.06 31.87
CA ASN A 100 -8.41 0.91 31.58
C ASN A 100 -8.41 2.07 32.58
N PHE A 101 -8.16 1.82 33.86
CA PHE A 101 -8.08 2.87 34.89
C PHE A 101 -6.89 3.81 34.65
N PHE A 102 -5.72 3.27 34.30
CA PHE A 102 -4.54 4.07 33.94
C PHE A 102 -4.73 4.84 32.62
N ASN A 103 -5.41 4.24 31.63
CA ASN A 103 -5.73 4.94 30.37
C ASN A 103 -6.69 6.11 30.61
N ILE A 104 -7.72 5.95 31.45
CA ILE A 104 -8.68 7.03 31.76
C ILE A 104 -7.98 8.18 32.51
N ILE A 105 -7.10 7.89 33.46
CA ILE A 105 -6.33 8.92 34.20
C ILE A 105 -5.31 9.61 33.28
N GLY A 106 -4.57 8.84 32.47
CA GLY A 106 -3.61 9.38 31.51
C GLY A 106 -4.26 10.22 30.42
N TRP A 107 -5.45 9.83 29.96
CA TRP A 107 -6.25 10.58 28.99
C TRP A 107 -6.78 11.89 29.58
N ASN A 108 -7.32 11.85 30.81
CA ASN A 108 -7.79 13.06 31.50
C ASN A 108 -6.67 14.07 31.77
N ARG A 109 -5.45 13.62 32.11
CA ARG A 109 -4.29 14.51 32.29
C ARG A 109 -3.88 15.21 30.98
N LYS A 110 -3.79 14.45 29.89
CA LYS A 110 -3.38 14.97 28.59
C LYS A 110 -4.41 15.96 28.01
N VAL A 111 -5.69 15.71 28.22
CA VAL A 111 -6.78 16.61 27.83
C VAL A 111 -6.78 17.90 28.66
N MET A 112 -6.48 17.83 29.97
CA MET A 112 -6.37 19.01 30.83
C MET A 112 -5.16 19.87 30.47
N ASP A 113 -4.00 19.27 30.20
CA ASP A 113 -2.79 19.98 29.76
C ASP A 113 -3.01 20.70 28.40
N GLU A 114 -3.73 20.05 27.47
CA GLU A 114 -4.13 20.68 26.20
C GLU A 114 -5.13 21.82 26.40
N LEU A 115 -6.07 21.68 27.35
CA LEU A 115 -7.06 22.70 27.67
C LEU A 115 -6.40 23.97 28.24
N GLU A 116 -5.44 23.79 29.14
CA GLU A 116 -4.68 24.89 29.76
C GLU A 116 -3.78 25.61 28.76
N SER A 117 -3.09 24.84 27.90
CA SER A 117 -2.28 25.36 26.79
C SER A 117 -3.11 26.19 25.79
N MET A 118 -4.30 25.70 25.43
CA MET A 118 -5.22 26.42 24.54
C MET A 118 -5.80 27.69 25.17
N GLN A 119 -6.15 27.65 26.46
CA GLN A 119 -6.61 28.84 27.20
C GLN A 119 -5.52 29.93 27.25
N LYS A 120 -4.27 29.53 27.46
CA LYS A 120 -3.12 30.45 27.46
C LYS A 120 -2.88 31.09 26.09
N LYS A 121 -3.01 30.32 25.01
CA LYS A 121 -2.94 30.86 23.63
C LYS A 121 -4.09 31.81 23.30
N MET A 122 -5.32 31.52 23.74
CA MET A 122 -6.45 32.43 23.54
C MET A 122 -6.24 33.77 24.27
N ALA A 123 -5.75 33.74 25.51
CA ALA A 123 -5.44 34.98 26.24
C ALA A 123 -4.33 35.80 25.57
N GLN A 124 -3.31 35.14 25.01
CA GLN A 124 -2.24 35.82 24.24
C GLN A 124 -2.77 36.47 22.96
N LEU A 125 -3.66 35.79 22.24
CA LEU A 125 -4.29 36.32 21.02
C LEU A 125 -5.26 37.48 21.33
N GLU A 126 -6.00 37.43 22.44
CA GLU A 126 -6.85 38.55 22.87
C GLU A 126 -6.03 39.78 23.26
N ALA A 127 -4.90 39.60 23.94
CA ALA A 127 -3.98 40.70 24.24
C ALA A 127 -3.34 41.28 22.97
N ALA A 128 -2.99 40.42 22.00
CA ALA A 128 -2.45 40.86 20.71
C ALA A 128 -3.50 41.62 19.88
N LEU A 129 -4.75 41.17 19.89
CA LEU A 129 -5.87 41.84 19.21
C LEU A 129 -6.19 43.20 19.85
N GLN A 130 -6.19 43.29 21.19
CA GLN A 130 -6.36 44.56 21.90
C GLN A 130 -5.22 45.54 21.59
N LYS A 131 -3.99 45.06 21.45
CA LYS A 131 -2.84 45.88 21.06
C LYS A 131 -2.93 46.36 19.61
N ALA A 132 -3.40 45.51 18.70
CA ALA A 132 -3.63 45.87 17.30
C ALA A 132 -4.68 46.98 17.15
N VAL A 133 -5.80 46.87 17.89
CA VAL A 133 -6.92 47.84 17.85
C VAL A 133 -6.52 49.24 18.36
N VAL A 134 -5.46 49.35 19.14
CA VAL A 134 -4.93 50.64 19.62
C VAL A 134 -4.01 51.32 18.58
N ASP A 135 -3.32 50.54 17.74
CA ASP A 135 -2.46 51.06 16.67
C ASP A 135 -3.29 51.29 15.39
N LYS A 136 -3.95 52.45 15.32
CA LYS A 136 -4.88 52.88 14.24
C LYS A 136 -4.36 52.86 12.78
N HIS A 137 -3.17 52.34 12.48
CA HIS A 137 -2.52 52.44 11.16
C HIS A 137 -1.97 51.12 10.58
N LYS A 138 -2.62 49.98 10.83
CA LYS A 138 -2.36 48.73 10.07
C LYS A 138 -3.51 47.71 10.15
N GLU A 139 -4.75 48.14 9.98
CA GLU A 139 -5.90 47.28 10.32
C GLU A 139 -6.91 47.13 9.19
N VAL A 140 -6.76 46.06 8.40
CA VAL A 140 -7.89 45.24 7.93
C VAL A 140 -7.45 43.77 7.90
N GLU A 141 -6.28 43.47 7.32
CA GLU A 141 -5.88 42.08 7.02
C GLU A 141 -5.32 41.30 8.23
N VAL A 142 -4.50 41.96 9.08
CA VAL A 142 -3.95 41.33 10.30
C VAL A 142 -5.03 41.10 11.36
N GLY A 143 -5.97 42.05 11.50
CA GLY A 143 -7.11 41.93 12.41
C GLY A 143 -8.06 40.78 12.04
N LEU A 144 -8.35 40.60 10.74
CA LEU A 144 -9.18 39.50 10.24
C LEU A 144 -8.51 38.14 10.43
N SER A 145 -7.20 38.03 10.19
CA SER A 145 -6.44 36.80 10.42
C SER A 145 -6.45 36.38 11.90
N LEU A 146 -6.23 37.32 12.82
CA LEU A 146 -6.23 37.05 14.25
C LEU A 146 -7.64 36.75 14.79
N LEU A 147 -8.68 37.41 14.26
CA LEU A 147 -10.08 37.08 14.56
C LEU A 147 -10.47 35.67 14.11
N HIS A 148 -10.07 35.28 12.90
CA HIS A 148 -10.33 33.94 12.36
C HIS A 148 -9.63 32.85 13.17
N GLU A 149 -8.38 33.09 13.60
CA GLU A 149 -7.66 32.16 14.47
C GLU A 149 -8.30 32.04 15.86
N ARG A 150 -8.80 33.16 16.43
CA ARG A 150 -9.55 33.16 17.70
C ARG A 150 -10.85 32.36 17.60
N GLU A 151 -11.63 32.52 16.53
CA GLU A 151 -12.88 31.78 16.35
C GLU A 151 -12.65 30.29 16.14
N ASN A 152 -11.63 29.91 15.36
CA ASN A 152 -11.25 28.50 15.19
C ASN A 152 -10.83 27.85 16.52
N LEU A 153 -10.05 28.55 17.35
CA LEU A 153 -9.68 28.05 18.68
C LEU A 153 -10.89 27.95 19.63
N ARG A 154 -11.84 28.88 19.55
CA ARG A 154 -13.08 28.87 20.35
C ARG A 154 -13.99 27.70 19.98
N LEU A 155 -14.14 27.39 18.69
CA LEU A 155 -14.87 26.21 18.21
C LEU A 155 -14.21 24.91 18.67
N LYS A 156 -12.87 24.86 18.64
CA LYS A 156 -12.10 23.70 19.09
C LYS A 156 -12.23 23.47 20.60
N LEU A 157 -12.22 24.55 21.39
CA LEU A 157 -12.47 24.51 22.84
C LEU A 157 -13.90 24.03 23.16
N GLY A 158 -14.90 24.46 22.38
CA GLY A 158 -16.29 24.01 22.50
C GLY A 158 -16.42 22.50 22.29
N ARG A 159 -15.78 21.96 21.25
CA ARG A 159 -15.76 20.51 20.98
C ARG A 159 -15.06 19.71 22.08
N LEU A 160 -13.97 20.21 22.64
CA LEU A 160 -13.26 19.57 23.75
C LEU A 160 -14.08 19.57 25.05
N ARG A 161 -14.78 20.67 25.36
CA ARG A 161 -15.69 20.73 26.52
C ARG A 161 -16.88 19.79 26.37
N ALA A 162 -17.46 19.69 25.17
CA ALA A 162 -18.52 18.73 24.88
C ALA A 162 -18.05 17.30 25.13
N LYS A 163 -16.87 16.93 24.60
CA LYS A 163 -16.26 15.60 24.84
C LYS A 163 -16.01 15.31 26.32
N LEU A 164 -15.51 16.28 27.08
CA LEU A 164 -15.30 16.13 28.52
C LEU A 164 -16.63 15.90 29.27
N LEU A 165 -17.70 16.57 28.83
CA LEU A 165 -19.04 16.39 29.40
C LEU A 165 -19.58 14.99 29.09
N THR A 166 -19.43 14.51 27.85
CA THR A 166 -19.84 13.17 27.43
C THR A 166 -19.10 12.08 28.22
N SER A 167 -17.78 12.19 28.36
CA SER A 167 -17.00 11.24 29.16
C SER A 167 -17.35 11.26 30.66
N LYS A 168 -17.80 12.41 31.18
CA LYS A 168 -18.28 12.53 32.56
C LYS A 168 -19.65 11.86 32.75
N VAL A 169 -20.51 11.92 31.73
CA VAL A 169 -21.79 11.20 31.70
C VAL A 169 -21.55 9.70 31.62
N GLU A 170 -20.66 9.23 30.75
CA GLU A 170 -20.28 7.81 30.63
C GLU A 170 -19.70 7.27 31.95
N ALA A 171 -18.81 8.02 32.62
CA ALA A 171 -18.26 7.64 33.92
C ALA A 171 -19.33 7.55 35.02
N ASN A 172 -20.31 8.46 35.02
CA ASN A 172 -21.42 8.43 35.97
C ASN A 172 -22.40 7.27 35.69
N GLN A 173 -22.67 6.96 34.42
CA GLN A 173 -23.49 5.82 34.01
C GLN A 173 -22.84 4.50 34.46
N THR A 174 -21.53 4.36 34.26
CA THR A 174 -20.75 3.19 34.68
C THR A 174 -20.79 2.99 36.21
N ASN A 175 -20.79 4.09 36.99
CA ASN A 175 -20.93 4.04 38.44
C ASN A 175 -22.35 3.67 38.90
N GLN A 176 -23.39 4.09 38.16
CA GLN A 176 -24.79 3.68 38.42
C GLN A 176 -25.02 2.20 38.13
N ASP A 177 -24.44 1.68 37.04
CA ASP A 177 -24.51 0.26 36.70
C ASP A 177 -23.80 -0.60 37.77
N TRP A 178 -22.73 -0.08 38.38
CA TRP A 178 -22.03 -0.73 39.48
C TRP A 178 -22.84 -0.77 40.79
N GLY A 179 -23.53 0.31 41.15
CA GLY A 179 -24.45 0.33 42.30
C GLY A 179 -25.63 -0.63 42.13
N THR A 180 -26.03 -0.89 40.88
CA THR A 180 -27.06 -1.89 40.55
C THR A 180 -26.52 -3.32 40.73
N PHE A 181 -25.24 -3.55 40.42
CA PHE A 181 -24.56 -4.83 40.60
C PHE A 181 -24.32 -5.20 42.08
N GLU A 182 -24.00 -4.23 42.95
CA GLU A 182 -23.90 -4.47 44.40
C GLU A 182 -25.26 -4.82 45.05
N ASN A 183 -26.33 -4.14 44.64
CA ASN A 183 -27.69 -4.45 45.10
C ASN A 183 -28.15 -5.87 44.72
N ILE A 184 -27.70 -6.40 43.57
CA ILE A 184 -27.97 -7.79 43.14
C ILE A 184 -27.17 -8.79 43.99
N LYS A 185 -26.02 -8.38 44.53
CA LYS A 185 -25.15 -9.20 45.38
C LYS A 185 -25.67 -9.28 46.82
N GLU A 186 -26.23 -8.19 47.35
CA GLU A 186 -26.89 -8.18 48.67
C GLU A 186 -28.18 -9.02 48.68
N LYS A 187 -29.01 -8.92 47.63
CA LYS A 187 -30.23 -9.75 47.50
C LYS A 187 -29.97 -11.26 47.36
N ARG A 188 -28.73 -11.69 47.10
CA ARG A 188 -28.33 -13.11 47.07
C ARG A 188 -27.73 -13.61 48.39
N LYS A 189 -27.47 -12.73 49.37
CA LYS A 189 -26.90 -13.12 50.68
C LYS A 189 -27.94 -13.49 51.74
N ASP A 190 -29.23 -13.18 51.53
CA ASP A 190 -30.30 -13.44 52.51
C ASP A 190 -31.03 -14.78 52.32
N GLY A 191 -30.54 -15.65 51.43
CA GLY A 191 -31.07 -17.01 51.24
C GLY A 191 -30.05 -18.08 51.61
N TYR A 192 -30.31 -18.78 52.71
CA TYR A 192 -29.70 -20.04 53.19
C TYR A 192 -28.50 -19.96 54.14
N CYS A 193 -28.84 -20.08 55.44
CA CYS A 193 -28.01 -20.64 56.48
C CYS A 193 -28.33 -22.15 56.66
N GLU A 194 -27.34 -22.89 57.13
CA GLU A 194 -27.37 -24.24 57.74
C GLU A 194 -27.25 -25.54 56.89
N GLN A 195 -26.06 -26.15 57.09
CA GLN A 195 -25.80 -27.53 57.56
C GLN A 195 -25.99 -28.76 56.62
N SER A 196 -24.82 -29.24 56.17
CA SER A 196 -24.25 -30.59 56.35
C SER A 196 -24.97 -31.87 55.88
N SER A 197 -24.29 -32.51 54.91
CA SER A 197 -23.96 -33.94 54.78
C SER A 197 -24.77 -34.83 53.80
N PRO A 198 -24.08 -35.71 53.01
CA PRO A 198 -24.60 -36.47 51.85
C PRO A 198 -25.11 -37.89 52.25
N PRO A 199 -25.78 -38.75 51.43
CA PRO A 199 -25.33 -39.18 50.09
C PRO A 199 -26.37 -39.80 49.07
N GLN A 200 -25.84 -40.18 47.90
CA GLN A 200 -26.24 -41.30 47.00
C GLN A 200 -27.47 -41.25 46.04
N VAL A 201 -27.13 -41.27 44.74
CA VAL A 201 -27.56 -42.20 43.67
C VAL A 201 -29.00 -42.13 43.06
N LYS A 202 -29.00 -42.01 41.72
CA LYS A 202 -29.95 -42.45 40.66
C LYS A 202 -31.11 -41.54 40.20
N LYS A 203 -30.90 -41.07 38.95
CA LYS A 203 -31.83 -40.97 37.79
C LYS A 203 -33.33 -40.85 38.08
N THR A 204 -33.93 -39.72 37.68
CA THR A 204 -34.97 -39.67 36.61
C THR A 204 -35.27 -38.22 36.18
N ASN A 205 -35.70 -38.12 34.92
CA ASN A 205 -36.07 -36.95 34.12
C ASN A 205 -36.97 -35.90 34.80
N GLU A 206 -36.68 -34.62 34.57
CA GLU A 206 -37.65 -33.57 34.13
C GLU A 206 -36.90 -32.28 33.71
N SER A 207 -37.54 -31.45 32.86
CA SER A 207 -37.01 -30.50 31.86
C SER A 207 -36.22 -29.25 32.32
N PRO A 208 -35.42 -28.60 31.43
CA PRO A 208 -34.70 -27.36 31.73
C PRO A 208 -35.55 -26.11 31.49
N LYS A 209 -35.63 -25.22 32.50
CA LYS A 209 -36.20 -23.85 32.38
C LYS A 209 -35.24 -22.72 32.75
N ASP A 210 -33.96 -22.99 32.99
CA ASP A 210 -33.00 -21.97 33.47
C ASP A 210 -31.82 -21.68 32.52
N GLU A 211 -32.04 -21.77 31.20
CA GLU A 211 -31.06 -21.30 30.19
C GLU A 211 -31.49 -20.01 29.46
N HIS A 212 -32.54 -19.33 29.93
CA HIS A 212 -33.05 -18.13 29.27
C HIS A 212 -32.68 -16.79 29.92
N ILE A 213 -32.01 -16.79 31.08
CA ILE A 213 -31.64 -15.55 31.79
C ILE A 213 -30.14 -15.19 31.61
N ALA A 214 -29.28 -16.16 31.29
CA ALA A 214 -27.86 -15.88 31.01
C ALA A 214 -27.59 -15.41 29.56
N ALA A 215 -28.49 -15.70 28.61
CA ALA A 215 -28.33 -15.28 27.21
C ALA A 215 -28.79 -13.84 26.96
N GLN A 216 -29.68 -13.28 27.80
CA GLN A 216 -30.17 -11.90 27.64
C GLN A 216 -29.19 -10.85 28.21
N LEU A 217 -28.23 -11.23 29.06
CA LEU A 217 -27.22 -10.31 29.60
C LEU A 217 -25.96 -10.19 28.72
N PHE A 218 -25.76 -11.10 27.76
CA PHE A 218 -24.63 -11.05 26.82
C PHE A 218 -24.95 -10.35 25.49
N GLN A 219 -26.21 -9.96 25.29
CA GLN A 219 -26.69 -9.30 24.07
C GLN A 219 -26.87 -7.78 24.21
N ALA A 220 -26.70 -7.22 25.42
CA ALA A 220 -26.83 -5.80 25.71
C ALA A 220 -25.51 -5.00 25.62
N THR A 221 -24.37 -5.65 25.37
CA THR A 221 -23.04 -4.99 25.24
C THR A 221 -22.45 -5.04 23.83
N ALA A 222 -23.25 -5.44 22.83
CA ALA A 222 -22.83 -5.51 21.43
C ALA A 222 -23.59 -4.53 20.50
N THR A 223 -24.30 -3.55 21.06
CA THR A 223 -25.04 -2.53 20.31
C THR A 223 -24.82 -1.13 20.90
N GLU A 224 -23.58 -0.67 20.92
CA GLU A 224 -23.25 0.74 21.15
C GLU A 224 -21.94 1.08 20.41
N HIS A 225 -22.01 1.12 19.08
CA HIS A 225 -21.09 1.87 18.21
C HIS A 225 -21.79 2.10 16.85
N ALA A 226 -22.95 2.75 16.90
CA ALA A 226 -23.63 3.28 15.73
C ALA A 226 -24.57 4.40 16.18
N GLU A 227 -24.03 5.55 16.60
CA GLU A 227 -24.70 6.86 16.52
C GLU A 227 -23.76 7.98 17.00
N TYR A 228 -23.19 8.72 16.05
CA TYR A 228 -22.91 10.16 16.13
C TYR A 228 -22.71 10.66 14.69
N ALA A 229 -23.81 10.67 13.95
CA ALA A 229 -24.04 11.57 12.82
C ALA A 229 -25.35 12.31 13.14
N LEU A 230 -25.38 13.61 12.81
CA LEU A 230 -26.40 14.65 13.06
C LEU A 230 -26.09 15.50 14.31
N VAL A 231 -26.12 16.83 14.27
CA VAL A 231 -27.07 17.72 13.58
C VAL A 231 -26.41 19.05 13.21
N ASP A 232 -26.65 19.54 11.99
CA ASP A 232 -27.15 20.90 11.82
C ASP A 232 -28.51 20.78 11.09
N SER A 233 -29.54 21.32 11.74
CA SER A 233 -30.95 21.40 11.34
C SER A 233 -31.23 22.88 11.00
N VAL A 234 -32.26 23.33 10.27
CA VAL A 234 -33.72 23.03 10.14
C VAL A 234 -34.22 23.90 8.92
N PRO A 235 -35.52 23.98 8.51
CA PRO A 235 -36.71 23.10 8.61
C PRO A 235 -37.47 22.86 7.29
N GLY A 236 -38.31 21.82 7.27
CA GLY A 236 -39.62 21.92 6.61
C GLY A 236 -40.14 20.67 5.90
N ALA A 237 -41.39 20.34 6.19
CA ALA A 237 -42.33 19.51 5.44
C ALA A 237 -42.32 17.97 5.63
N VAL A 238 -43.23 17.55 6.51
CA VAL A 238 -44.25 16.50 6.33
C VAL A 238 -43.79 15.09 5.90
N ARG A 239 -43.91 14.17 6.87
CA ARG A 239 -44.09 12.73 6.64
C ARG A 239 -45.29 12.49 5.71
N ASN A 240 -45.06 11.83 4.58
CA ASN A 240 -46.02 10.89 4.01
C ASN A 240 -45.26 9.66 3.53
N GLY A 241 -45.71 8.49 3.99
CA GLY A 241 -45.06 7.22 3.75
C GLY A 241 -45.30 6.68 2.34
N SER A 242 -44.39 5.82 1.89
CA SER A 242 -44.71 4.73 0.97
C SER A 242 -43.58 3.72 0.97
N GLY A 243 -43.86 2.51 1.47
CA GLY A 243 -43.11 1.34 1.09
C GLY A 243 -43.24 1.13 -0.42
N LYS A 244 -42.12 1.09 -1.11
CA LYS A 244 -41.86 0.61 -2.49
C LYS A 244 -40.53 1.24 -2.87
N ASN A 245 -39.41 0.50 -2.73
CA ASN A 245 -38.13 0.73 -3.44
C ASN A 245 -37.09 -0.37 -3.06
N HIS A 246 -37.53 -1.63 -3.02
CA HIS A 246 -36.63 -2.80 -2.89
C HIS A 246 -36.71 -3.66 -4.16
N LEU A 247 -36.32 -3.09 -5.29
CA LEU A 247 -36.11 -3.81 -6.55
C LEU A 247 -35.02 -3.07 -7.33
N PHE A 248 -34.23 -3.79 -8.14
CA PHE A 248 -33.03 -3.36 -8.91
C PHE A 248 -31.70 -3.42 -8.12
N SER A 249 -30.55 -3.89 -8.62
CA SER A 249 -30.22 -5.01 -9.53
C SER A 249 -28.86 -5.67 -9.12
N VAL A 250 -28.40 -6.77 -9.75
CA VAL A 250 -27.35 -7.68 -9.18
C VAL A 250 -25.98 -7.70 -9.91
N LEU A 251 -25.75 -6.93 -10.98
CA LEU A 251 -24.57 -7.15 -11.86
C LEU A 251 -23.41 -6.15 -11.78
N ALA A 252 -23.63 -4.88 -11.44
CA ALA A 252 -22.50 -4.07 -10.95
C ALA A 252 -22.14 -4.41 -9.50
N ARG A 253 -22.96 -5.19 -8.78
CA ARG A 253 -22.50 -5.92 -7.59
C ARG A 253 -21.31 -6.83 -7.88
N VAL A 254 -21.15 -7.37 -9.10
CA VAL A 254 -20.02 -8.26 -9.46
C VAL A 254 -18.69 -7.49 -9.60
N LYS A 255 -18.69 -6.26 -10.14
CA LYS A 255 -17.49 -5.38 -10.15
C LYS A 255 -17.33 -4.69 -8.79
N GLN A 256 -18.40 -4.38 -8.08
CA GLN A 256 -18.31 -3.95 -6.67
C GLN A 256 -17.77 -5.08 -5.79
N GLU A 257 -18.06 -6.34 -6.09
CA GLU A 257 -17.44 -7.53 -5.51
C GLU A 257 -16.03 -7.73 -6.02
N ASP A 258 -15.66 -7.32 -7.24
CA ASP A 258 -14.25 -7.29 -7.65
C ASP A 258 -13.48 -6.23 -6.84
N LEU A 259 -14.04 -5.03 -6.68
CA LEU A 259 -13.47 -3.96 -5.86
C LEU A 259 -13.46 -4.38 -4.39
N LYS A 260 -14.60 -4.85 -3.85
CA LYS A 260 -14.73 -5.42 -2.51
C LYS A 260 -13.78 -6.59 -2.36
N GLU A 261 -13.72 -7.63 -3.19
CA GLU A 261 -12.71 -8.73 -3.09
C GLU A 261 -11.26 -8.19 -3.16
N THR A 262 -11.00 -7.20 -4.02
CA THR A 262 -9.72 -6.48 -4.08
C THR A 262 -9.41 -5.77 -2.74
N PHE A 263 -10.44 -5.34 -2.01
CA PHE A 263 -10.38 -4.71 -0.68
C PHE A 263 -10.78 -5.63 0.52
N GLU A 264 -11.29 -6.86 0.34
CA GLU A 264 -11.98 -7.78 1.30
C GLU A 264 -11.32 -9.16 1.36
N GLU A 265 -10.38 -9.47 0.45
CA GLU A 265 -9.24 -10.36 0.79
C GLU A 265 -8.50 -9.92 2.08
N HIS A 266 -8.93 -8.81 2.65
CA HIS A 266 -8.67 -8.17 3.92
C HIS A 266 -9.25 -8.86 5.17
N ASP A 267 -10.41 -9.55 5.14
CA ASP A 267 -11.14 -9.95 6.38
C ASP A 267 -11.22 -11.45 6.70
N HIS A 268 -10.67 -12.33 5.86
CA HIS A 268 -10.52 -13.76 6.20
C HIS A 268 -9.32 -14.01 7.14
N SER A 269 -9.26 -13.28 8.26
CA SER A 269 -8.36 -13.53 9.39
C SER A 269 -9.15 -13.82 10.66
N LYS A 270 -9.70 -15.05 10.73
CA LYS A 270 -9.92 -15.89 11.93
C LYS A 270 -10.85 -17.05 11.55
N PRO A 271 -10.34 -18.29 11.38
CA PRO A 271 -11.22 -19.45 11.40
C PRO A 271 -11.80 -19.56 12.81
N ARG A 272 -13.13 -19.63 12.93
CA ARG A 272 -13.79 -20.19 14.12
C ARG A 272 -13.20 -21.60 14.34
N ARG A 273 -12.45 -21.78 15.43
CA ARG A 273 -11.98 -23.09 15.89
C ARG A 273 -13.19 -24.03 16.03
N LYS A 274 -13.29 -25.03 15.15
CA LYS A 274 -13.86 -26.33 15.54
C LYS A 274 -12.68 -27.25 15.82
N TRP A 275 -12.51 -27.61 17.08
CA TRP A 275 -11.61 -28.68 17.49
C TRP A 275 -12.10 -29.99 16.87
N ALA A 276 -11.23 -30.62 16.08
CA ALA A 276 -11.18 -32.07 15.97
C ALA A 276 -9.68 -32.42 15.95
N ASN A 277 -9.24 -33.07 17.03
CA ASN A 277 -7.93 -33.71 17.10
C ASN A 277 -7.87 -34.78 16.01
N ASP A 278 -6.77 -34.84 15.27
CA ASP A 278 -6.08 -36.09 14.99
C ASP A 278 -4.65 -35.78 14.51
N SER A 279 -3.71 -36.23 15.33
CA SER A 279 -2.26 -36.08 15.20
C SER A 279 -1.68 -37.23 14.40
N VAL A 280 -0.98 -36.94 13.29
CA VAL A 280 0.13 -37.78 12.81
C VAL A 280 1.17 -36.87 12.12
N ASN A 281 2.30 -36.68 12.78
CA ASN A 281 3.52 -36.12 12.20
C ASN A 281 4.23 -37.18 11.36
N GLY A 282 4.77 -36.76 10.22
CA GLY A 282 5.70 -37.54 9.40
C GLY A 282 6.54 -36.60 8.54
N GLU A 283 7.73 -36.28 9.03
CA GLU A 283 8.76 -35.49 8.36
C GLU A 283 9.27 -36.18 7.10
N LEU A 284 9.59 -35.41 6.05
CA LEU A 284 10.48 -35.85 4.98
C LEU A 284 11.29 -34.68 4.45
N SER A 285 12.57 -34.72 4.81
CA SER A 285 13.66 -33.90 4.31
C SER A 285 14.25 -34.49 3.01
N ASN A 286 14.79 -33.56 2.22
CA ASN A 286 15.52 -33.62 0.95
C ASN A 286 16.41 -34.85 0.65
N LEU A 287 16.63 -35.09 -0.66
CA LEU A 287 17.93 -35.12 -1.40
C LEU A 287 17.70 -35.80 -2.79
N SER A 288 17.80 -35.09 -3.93
CA SER A 288 18.96 -35.01 -4.88
C SER A 288 19.46 -36.38 -5.38
N ALA A 289 19.83 -36.68 -6.63
CA ALA A 289 20.04 -36.00 -7.90
C ALA A 289 20.27 -37.13 -8.96
N GLU A 290 19.83 -36.95 -10.20
CA GLU A 290 20.63 -36.98 -11.45
C GLU A 290 20.86 -38.33 -12.20
N SER A 291 20.57 -38.24 -13.51
CA SER A 291 21.18 -38.88 -14.69
C SER A 291 20.75 -40.28 -15.21
N GLU A 292 20.36 -40.24 -16.50
CA GLU A 292 20.01 -41.25 -17.54
C GLU A 292 21.24 -42.03 -18.12
N PRO A 293 21.18 -42.90 -19.19
CA PRO A 293 20.10 -43.71 -19.84
C PRO A 293 20.51 -45.15 -20.35
N MET A 294 19.55 -45.86 -21.02
CA MET A 294 19.67 -46.93 -22.06
C MET A 294 20.08 -48.37 -21.63
N VAL A 295 19.63 -49.54 -22.16
CA VAL A 295 18.80 -49.97 -23.31
C VAL A 295 18.39 -51.47 -23.18
N ALA A 296 17.18 -51.79 -23.69
CA ALA A 296 16.61 -53.03 -24.26
C ALA A 296 16.74 -54.45 -23.62
N LYS A 297 15.58 -55.10 -23.46
CA LYS A 297 15.21 -56.38 -24.13
C LYS A 297 13.69 -56.67 -24.03
N VAL A 298 13.11 -57.12 -25.14
CA VAL A 298 11.74 -57.58 -25.41
C VAL A 298 11.90 -58.90 -26.22
N PRO A 299 10.92 -59.84 -26.41
CA PRO A 299 9.67 -60.21 -25.70
C PRO A 299 9.58 -61.73 -25.36
N THR A 300 8.53 -62.16 -24.64
CA THR A 300 7.73 -63.36 -25.02
C THR A 300 6.31 -63.30 -24.43
N CYS A 301 5.32 -63.60 -25.30
CA CYS A 301 3.87 -63.87 -25.11
C CYS A 301 3.51 -64.73 -23.88
N ALA A 302 2.30 -64.80 -23.31
CA ALA A 302 0.98 -64.18 -23.49
C ALA A 302 0.15 -64.55 -22.23
N ASP A 303 -0.78 -63.70 -21.78
CA ASP A 303 -2.07 -64.12 -21.21
C ASP A 303 -3.01 -62.90 -21.14
N ASP A 304 -4.16 -63.00 -21.82
CA ASP A 304 -5.23 -62.01 -21.81
C ASP A 304 -5.94 -62.01 -20.46
N ARG A 305 -5.79 -60.96 -19.65
CA ARG A 305 -6.71 -60.59 -18.56
C ARG A 305 -6.55 -59.11 -18.16
N PRO A 306 -7.62 -58.30 -18.12
CA PRO A 306 -7.52 -56.90 -17.69
C PRO A 306 -7.22 -56.81 -16.18
N PRO A 307 -6.33 -55.91 -15.71
CA PRO A 307 -6.03 -55.78 -14.29
C PRO A 307 -7.21 -55.17 -13.51
N LEU A 308 -7.57 -55.84 -12.41
CA LEU A 308 -8.64 -55.50 -11.47
C LEU A 308 -8.44 -54.11 -10.85
N LYS A 309 -9.54 -53.33 -10.76
CA LYS A 309 -9.60 -52.05 -10.02
C LYS A 309 -9.29 -52.26 -8.53
N PRO A 310 -8.57 -51.34 -7.88
CA PRO A 310 -8.35 -51.40 -6.44
C PRO A 310 -9.65 -51.15 -5.67
N ILE A 311 -9.98 -52.07 -4.76
CA ILE A 311 -11.20 -52.09 -3.95
C ILE A 311 -11.22 -50.89 -2.99
N SER A 312 -12.32 -50.15 -2.99
CA SER A 312 -12.52 -48.96 -2.17
C SER A 312 -12.58 -49.29 -0.67
N ALA A 313 -12.31 -48.30 0.19
CA ALA A 313 -12.39 -48.46 1.64
C ALA A 313 -13.81 -48.85 2.11
N VAL A 314 -14.83 -48.45 1.35
CA VAL A 314 -16.25 -48.77 1.61
C VAL A 314 -16.54 -50.25 1.33
N GLU A 315 -16.04 -50.79 0.21
CA GLU A 315 -16.23 -52.21 -0.13
C GLU A 315 -15.50 -53.14 0.87
N ARG A 316 -14.33 -52.73 1.38
CA ARG A 316 -13.62 -53.45 2.46
C ARG A 316 -14.36 -53.42 3.80
N MET A 317 -15.13 -52.37 4.06
CA MET A 317 -15.94 -52.26 5.27
C MET A 317 -17.22 -53.10 5.17
N VAL A 318 -17.85 -53.13 3.99
CA VAL A 318 -19.06 -53.91 3.70
C VAL A 318 -18.79 -55.43 3.73
N ALA A 319 -17.63 -55.88 3.23
CA ALA A 319 -17.22 -57.28 3.33
C ALA A 319 -16.98 -57.74 4.78
N ARG A 320 -16.51 -56.83 5.65
CA ARG A 320 -16.22 -57.10 7.06
C ARG A 320 -17.48 -57.22 7.94
N ILE A 321 -18.63 -56.77 7.42
CA ILE A 321 -19.94 -56.79 8.10
C ILE A 321 -20.78 -58.02 7.67
N GLY A 322 -20.24 -58.91 6.82
CA GLY A 322 -20.87 -60.20 6.50
C GLY A 322 -22.05 -60.11 5.53
N ARG A 323 -22.00 -59.20 4.56
CA ARG A 323 -23.06 -59.05 3.54
C ARG A 323 -22.95 -60.16 2.48
N GLU A 324 -23.99 -60.97 2.33
CA GLU A 324 -24.24 -61.78 1.13
C GLU A 324 -24.86 -60.88 0.05
N GLU A 325 -24.35 -60.92 -1.19
CA GLU A 325 -24.95 -60.18 -2.32
C GLU A 325 -26.42 -60.59 -2.53
N GLY A 326 -27.32 -59.59 -2.63
CA GLY A 326 -28.73 -59.80 -2.97
C GLY A 326 -29.75 -59.96 -1.83
N LYS A 327 -29.38 -59.76 -0.55
CA LYS A 327 -30.34 -59.86 0.59
C LYS A 327 -30.33 -58.62 1.52
N GLY A 328 -31.47 -58.30 2.12
CA GLY A 328 -31.69 -57.12 2.97
C GLY A 328 -31.15 -57.25 4.42
N PHE A 329 -30.90 -56.11 5.08
CA PHE A 329 -30.20 -56.00 6.37
C PHE A 329 -30.96 -56.46 7.63
N GLY A 330 -32.19 -56.97 7.53
CA GLY A 330 -32.96 -57.45 8.68
C GLY A 330 -32.45 -58.78 9.23
N LYS A 331 -32.70 -59.05 10.53
CA LYS A 331 -32.29 -60.28 11.23
C LYS A 331 -32.80 -61.60 10.61
N LEU A 332 -33.82 -61.53 9.74
CA LEU A 332 -34.37 -62.64 8.94
C LEU A 332 -34.10 -62.49 7.43
N LYS A 333 -33.07 -61.72 7.03
CA LYS A 333 -32.71 -61.42 5.63
C LYS A 333 -33.81 -60.70 4.84
N GLN A 334 -34.56 -59.81 5.51
CA GLN A 334 -35.63 -58.98 4.93
C GLN A 334 -35.29 -57.48 5.00
N GLY A 335 -35.58 -56.74 3.94
CA GLY A 335 -35.28 -55.30 3.79
C GLY A 335 -34.85 -54.93 2.36
N VAL A 336 -34.92 -53.64 2.02
CA VAL A 336 -34.68 -53.10 0.67
C VAL A 336 -33.31 -53.53 0.13
N THR A 337 -33.31 -54.19 -1.02
CA THR A 337 -32.13 -54.76 -1.69
C THR A 337 -31.48 -53.81 -2.69
N GLU A 338 -32.17 -52.74 -3.09
CA GLU A 338 -31.65 -51.70 -3.98
C GLU A 338 -31.01 -50.54 -3.19
N PRO A 339 -29.95 -49.89 -3.72
CA PRO A 339 -29.31 -48.76 -3.05
C PRO A 339 -30.32 -47.62 -2.86
N VAL A 340 -30.46 -47.16 -1.62
CA VAL A 340 -31.28 -46.00 -1.26
C VAL A 340 -30.79 -44.81 -2.10
N THR A 341 -31.63 -44.36 -3.04
CA THR A 341 -31.41 -43.12 -3.77
C THR A 341 -31.25 -41.99 -2.76
N LEU A 342 -30.14 -41.25 -2.83
CA LEU A 342 -29.88 -40.08 -1.98
C LEU A 342 -31.12 -39.19 -1.98
N SER A 343 -31.79 -39.09 -0.83
CA SER A 343 -32.91 -38.17 -0.71
C SER A 343 -32.40 -36.76 -0.96
N THR A 344 -32.93 -36.09 -1.98
CA THR A 344 -32.82 -34.64 -2.14
C THR A 344 -33.68 -33.95 -1.08
N GLN A 345 -33.36 -34.16 0.20
CA GLN A 345 -33.88 -33.32 1.27
C GLN A 345 -33.09 -32.01 1.25
N ARG A 346 -33.75 -30.97 0.75
CA ARG A 346 -33.35 -29.57 0.96
C ARG A 346 -33.06 -29.37 2.44
N GLU A 347 -31.87 -28.88 2.75
CA GLU A 347 -31.54 -28.37 4.08
C GLU A 347 -32.59 -27.34 4.51
N ARG A 348 -32.90 -27.36 5.81
CA ARG A 348 -34.01 -26.64 6.45
C ARG A 348 -34.02 -25.14 6.10
N VAL A 349 -34.96 -24.73 5.27
CA VAL A 349 -35.44 -23.34 5.22
C VAL A 349 -36.29 -23.13 6.47
N GLY A 350 -36.00 -22.08 7.24
CA GLY A 350 -36.76 -21.74 8.45
C GLY A 350 -38.25 -21.56 8.15
N LEU A 351 -39.10 -22.01 9.08
CA LEU A 351 -40.54 -21.80 9.05
C LEU A 351 -40.84 -20.29 8.94
N GLY A 352 -41.36 -19.86 7.78
CA GLY A 352 -41.82 -18.49 7.55
C GLY A 352 -41.53 -17.87 6.17
N HIS A 353 -40.66 -18.46 5.33
CA HIS A 353 -40.40 -17.93 4.00
C HIS A 353 -41.38 -18.47 2.95
N VAL A 354 -42.27 -17.59 2.47
CA VAL A 354 -43.05 -17.83 1.25
C VAL A 354 -42.15 -17.55 0.06
N ILE A 355 -41.74 -18.61 -0.65
CA ILE A 355 -41.15 -18.50 -1.99
C ILE A 355 -42.32 -18.31 -2.95
N ASP A 356 -42.30 -17.22 -3.70
CA ASP A 356 -43.29 -16.96 -4.75
C ASP A 356 -43.23 -18.08 -5.79
N LYS A 357 -44.36 -18.74 -6.02
CA LYS A 357 -44.49 -19.98 -6.80
C LYS A 357 -44.45 -19.73 -8.31
N SER A 358 -43.50 -18.94 -8.81
CA SER A 358 -43.40 -18.59 -10.23
C SER A 358 -42.14 -19.09 -10.94
N VAL A 359 -41.21 -19.74 -10.22
CA VAL A 359 -40.08 -20.46 -10.84
C VAL A 359 -40.39 -21.95 -10.79
N ASP A 360 -41.30 -22.37 -11.66
CA ASP A 360 -41.63 -23.78 -11.84
C ASP A 360 -40.42 -24.56 -12.36
N SER A 361 -40.38 -25.82 -11.95
CA SER A 361 -39.19 -26.66 -11.90
C SER A 361 -38.96 -27.39 -13.23
N ASP A 362 -38.48 -26.68 -14.26
CA ASP A 362 -37.90 -27.34 -15.42
C ASP A 362 -36.46 -27.75 -15.10
N LEU A 363 -36.33 -28.98 -14.60
CA LEU A 363 -35.08 -29.70 -14.48
C LEU A 363 -34.55 -29.99 -15.90
N ILE A 364 -33.26 -29.67 -16.11
CA ILE A 364 -32.42 -29.89 -17.31
C ILE A 364 -32.35 -28.69 -18.29
N GLU A 365 -31.95 -27.49 -17.82
CA GLU A 365 -31.17 -26.59 -18.68
C GLU A 365 -29.69 -27.01 -18.60
N ILE A 366 -29.25 -27.85 -19.54
CA ILE A 366 -27.82 -28.16 -19.72
C ILE A 366 -27.16 -26.95 -20.39
N TRP A 367 -26.09 -26.44 -19.78
CA TRP A 367 -25.26 -25.43 -20.42
C TRP A 367 -24.62 -26.01 -21.68
N ASP A 368 -24.86 -25.36 -22.81
CA ASP A 368 -24.26 -25.71 -24.09
C ASP A 368 -22.86 -25.11 -24.18
N GLU A 369 -21.83 -25.96 -24.04
CA GLU A 369 -20.43 -25.55 -24.12
C GLU A 369 -20.05 -24.95 -25.49
N SER A 370 -20.79 -25.26 -26.57
CA SER A 370 -20.50 -24.71 -27.90
C SER A 370 -20.80 -23.21 -28.04
N LYS A 371 -21.58 -22.64 -27.12
CA LYS A 371 -21.91 -21.20 -27.08
C LYS A 371 -20.79 -20.34 -26.48
N GLU A 372 -19.75 -20.96 -25.94
CA GLU A 372 -18.63 -20.27 -25.29
C GLU A 372 -17.31 -20.59 -25.96
N GLU A 373 -16.60 -19.54 -26.37
CA GLU A 373 -15.24 -19.66 -26.87
C GLU A 373 -14.25 -19.39 -25.73
N LYS A 374 -13.46 -20.40 -25.38
CA LYS A 374 -12.41 -20.33 -24.35
C LYS A 374 -11.04 -20.30 -25.02
N THR A 375 -10.29 -19.22 -24.85
CA THR A 375 -8.99 -19.03 -25.48
C THR A 375 -7.97 -18.52 -24.49
N VAL A 376 -6.69 -18.81 -24.72
CA VAL A 376 -5.58 -18.19 -23.98
C VAL A 376 -5.16 -16.87 -24.60
N GLN A 377 -5.18 -16.80 -25.93
CA GLN A 377 -4.81 -15.60 -26.69
C GLN A 377 -6.06 -14.76 -27.00
N GLU A 378 -5.85 -13.44 -27.06
CA GLU A 378 -6.91 -12.46 -27.28
C GLU A 378 -6.56 -11.59 -28.48
N ASN A 379 -7.55 -11.27 -29.28
CA ASN A 379 -7.39 -10.43 -30.46
C ASN A 379 -7.71 -8.97 -30.12
N VAL A 380 -6.75 -8.08 -30.40
CA VAL A 380 -6.90 -6.62 -30.24
C VAL A 380 -7.42 -6.02 -31.54
N TYR A 381 -8.42 -5.15 -31.43
CA TYR A 381 -8.97 -4.41 -32.55
C TYR A 381 -8.79 -2.93 -32.29
N TRP A 382 -7.91 -2.28 -33.05
CA TRP A 382 -7.67 -0.84 -32.96
C TRP A 382 -8.72 -0.06 -33.74
N LEU A 383 -9.10 1.11 -33.22
CA LEU A 383 -9.83 2.09 -34.02
C LEU A 383 -8.98 2.52 -35.22
N PRO A 384 -9.63 2.82 -36.36
CA PRO A 384 -8.98 3.48 -37.49
C PRO A 384 -8.23 4.74 -37.03
N THR A 385 -7.06 4.98 -37.60
CA THR A 385 -6.26 6.15 -37.25
C THR A 385 -6.97 7.41 -37.75
N CYS A 386 -7.29 8.34 -36.85
CA CYS A 386 -7.88 9.62 -37.22
C CYS A 386 -6.95 10.35 -38.19
N GLU A 387 -7.49 10.95 -39.26
CA GLU A 387 -6.68 11.68 -40.25
C GLU A 387 -6.21 13.02 -39.69
N ARG A 388 -5.08 13.52 -40.20
CA ARG A 388 -4.53 14.81 -39.74
C ARG A 388 -5.52 15.97 -39.95
N GLY A 389 -6.18 16.02 -41.11
CA GLY A 389 -7.16 17.05 -41.42
C GLY A 389 -8.34 17.05 -40.45
N THR A 390 -8.87 15.87 -40.11
CA THR A 390 -9.93 15.71 -39.11
C THR A 390 -9.46 16.18 -37.73
N ARG A 391 -8.24 15.83 -37.31
CA ARG A 391 -7.70 16.27 -36.01
C ARG A 391 -7.61 17.80 -35.92
N ASP A 392 -7.01 18.43 -36.93
CA ASP A 392 -6.85 19.88 -36.98
C ASP A 392 -8.24 20.56 -36.98
N TRP A 393 -9.18 20.05 -37.79
CA TRP A 393 -10.55 20.57 -37.84
C TRP A 393 -11.29 20.44 -36.50
N VAL A 394 -11.22 19.29 -35.82
CA VAL A 394 -11.86 19.10 -34.52
C VAL A 394 -11.32 20.12 -33.51
N VAL A 395 -10.01 20.28 -33.43
CA VAL A 395 -9.36 21.21 -32.49
C VAL A 395 -9.74 22.66 -32.76
N ASP A 396 -9.72 23.11 -34.02
CA ASP A 396 -10.14 24.45 -34.42
C ASP A 396 -11.60 24.75 -34.03
N ASN A 397 -12.47 23.73 -34.09
CA ASN A 397 -13.87 23.87 -33.69
C ASN A 397 -14.06 23.80 -32.17
N LEU A 398 -13.25 23.05 -31.42
CA LEU A 398 -13.31 23.00 -29.95
C LEU A 398 -12.96 24.34 -29.29
N GLU A 399 -12.05 25.11 -29.89
CA GLU A 399 -11.69 26.45 -29.40
C GLU A 399 -12.84 27.46 -29.55
N ARG A 400 -13.75 27.22 -30.51
CA ARG A 400 -14.76 28.19 -30.96
C ARG A 400 -16.20 27.82 -30.62
N SER A 401 -16.46 26.65 -30.02
CA SER A 401 -17.80 26.04 -30.08
C SER A 401 -18.57 25.90 -28.77
N ASP A 402 -19.90 25.86 -28.95
CA ASP A 402 -20.95 25.45 -28.01
C ASP A 402 -21.27 23.94 -28.11
N TRP A 403 -20.28 23.06 -28.35
CA TRP A 403 -20.51 21.61 -28.50
C TRP A 403 -21.05 20.92 -27.24
N ILE A 404 -20.95 21.59 -26.08
CA ILE A 404 -21.49 21.10 -24.81
C ILE A 404 -23.01 21.20 -24.87
N GLN A 405 -23.68 20.06 -25.09
CA GLN A 405 -25.13 19.99 -25.09
C GLN A 405 -25.63 19.69 -23.69
N ILE A 406 -26.28 20.69 -23.10
CA ILE A 406 -27.02 20.55 -21.85
C ILE A 406 -28.44 20.14 -22.20
N GLY A 407 -28.87 19.01 -21.66
CA GLY A 407 -30.24 18.53 -21.76
C GLY A 407 -30.83 18.36 -20.37
N GLU A 408 -32.14 18.20 -20.29
CA GLU A 408 -32.71 17.59 -19.10
C GLU A 408 -32.15 16.16 -18.99
N GLU A 409 -31.89 15.69 -17.78
CA GLU A 409 -31.61 14.27 -17.49
C GLU A 409 -32.88 13.39 -17.74
N ILE A 410 -33.81 13.88 -18.58
CA ILE A 410 -35.20 13.46 -18.79
C ILE A 410 -35.45 13.51 -20.30
N ARG A 411 -35.67 12.36 -20.95
CA ARG A 411 -36.34 12.34 -22.27
C ARG A 411 -37.80 11.96 -22.06
N ARG A 412 -38.71 12.79 -22.58
CA ARG A 412 -40.15 12.55 -22.63
C ARG A 412 -40.43 11.12 -23.11
N LEU A 413 -41.19 10.36 -22.34
CA LEU A 413 -41.95 9.24 -22.87
C LEU A 413 -42.88 9.80 -23.94
N SER A 414 -42.59 9.53 -25.20
CA SER A 414 -43.59 9.65 -26.28
C SER A 414 -44.67 8.63 -25.97
N PHE A 415 -45.75 9.07 -25.31
CA PHE A 415 -46.93 8.26 -25.09
C PHE A 415 -47.80 8.38 -26.33
N ASP A 416 -47.59 7.48 -27.29
CA ASP A 416 -48.62 7.18 -28.27
C ASP A 416 -49.73 6.40 -27.56
N PHE A 417 -50.97 6.84 -27.79
CA PHE A 417 -52.28 6.30 -27.37
C PHE A 417 -52.99 6.89 -26.12
N TYR A 418 -54.11 7.54 -26.47
CA TYR A 418 -55.28 8.03 -25.71
C TYR A 418 -55.19 9.35 -24.92
N GLU A 419 -56.07 10.27 -25.34
CA GLU A 419 -56.37 11.59 -24.78
C GLU A 419 -56.65 11.52 -23.26
N VAL A 420 -55.89 12.28 -22.47
CA VAL A 420 -56.24 12.63 -21.09
C VAL A 420 -56.15 14.15 -20.92
N PRO A 421 -57.14 14.81 -20.27
CA PRO A 421 -57.24 16.27 -20.25
C PRO A 421 -56.16 16.97 -19.44
N MET A 422 -55.71 18.12 -19.95
CA MET A 422 -54.84 19.08 -19.28
C MET A 422 -55.51 19.70 -18.05
N SER A 423 -55.27 19.16 -16.86
CA SER A 423 -55.43 19.95 -15.63
C SER A 423 -54.58 19.49 -14.43
N ASN A 424 -53.96 18.31 -14.49
CA ASN A 424 -53.25 17.74 -13.34
C ASN A 424 -51.80 17.31 -13.68
N ALA A 425 -51.11 18.05 -14.56
CA ALA A 425 -49.70 17.82 -14.88
C ALA A 425 -48.77 18.40 -13.79
N GLU A 426 -49.01 18.04 -12.52
CA GLU A 426 -47.97 18.06 -11.50
C GLU A 426 -47.16 16.77 -11.68
N THR A 427 -46.32 16.78 -12.71
CA THR A 427 -45.49 15.65 -13.11
C THR A 427 -44.40 15.42 -12.08
N TYR A 428 -44.45 14.28 -11.39
CA TYR A 428 -43.35 13.75 -10.61
C TYR A 428 -42.10 13.60 -11.51
N PHE A 429 -41.08 14.40 -11.27
CA PHE A 429 -39.80 14.37 -11.99
C PHE A 429 -38.93 13.22 -11.46
N GLN A 430 -38.49 12.28 -12.31
CA GLN A 430 -37.51 11.24 -11.97
C GLN A 430 -36.34 11.25 -12.96
N LYS A 431 -35.11 11.09 -12.45
CA LYS A 431 -33.85 10.98 -13.23
C LYS A 431 -33.92 9.85 -14.27
N LYS A 432 -33.14 9.91 -15.36
CA LYS A 432 -33.05 8.81 -16.35
C LYS A 432 -32.68 7.49 -15.66
N THR A 433 -33.65 6.62 -15.48
CA THR A 433 -33.52 5.34 -14.77
C THR A 433 -33.29 4.15 -15.70
N LYS A 434 -33.30 4.36 -17.03
CA LYS A 434 -33.15 3.29 -18.04
C LYS A 434 -32.23 3.73 -19.17
N ILE A 435 -31.52 2.76 -19.73
CA ILE A 435 -30.56 2.91 -20.83
C ILE A 435 -31.03 2.20 -22.12
N ASP A 436 -32.27 1.72 -22.13
CA ASP A 436 -32.84 0.87 -23.20
C ASP A 436 -33.13 1.61 -24.52
N ASP A 437 -33.07 2.95 -24.49
CA ASP A 437 -33.24 3.86 -25.62
C ASP A 437 -31.89 4.27 -26.28
N GLU A 438 -30.75 4.00 -25.64
CA GLU A 438 -29.40 4.35 -26.14
C GLU A 438 -28.94 3.39 -27.27
N THR A 439 -29.60 3.51 -28.42
CA THR A 439 -29.45 2.58 -29.57
C THR A 439 -28.61 3.13 -30.72
N GLU A 440 -27.98 4.29 -30.53
CA GLU A 440 -27.15 4.94 -31.55
C GLU A 440 -25.91 4.09 -31.91
N PHE A 441 -25.25 3.55 -30.89
CA PHE A 441 -24.01 2.77 -31.03
C PHE A 441 -24.18 1.29 -30.66
N CYS A 442 -25.41 0.77 -30.71
CA CYS A 442 -25.73 -0.64 -30.48
C CYS A 442 -27.12 -0.97 -31.03
N ASP A 443 -27.28 -2.11 -31.69
CA ASP A 443 -28.60 -2.59 -32.07
C ASP A 443 -29.56 -2.69 -30.86
N GLY A 444 -30.75 -2.10 -30.99
CA GLY A 444 -31.71 -2.01 -29.91
C GLY A 444 -32.24 -3.36 -29.42
N LYS A 445 -32.30 -4.39 -30.27
CA LYS A 445 -32.72 -5.74 -29.86
C LYS A 445 -31.62 -6.41 -29.03
N ILE A 446 -30.36 -6.24 -29.41
CA ILE A 446 -29.22 -6.75 -28.63
C ILE A 446 -29.15 -6.06 -27.27
N LEU A 447 -29.24 -4.72 -27.24
CA LEU A 447 -29.23 -3.93 -26.00
C LEU A 447 -30.33 -4.37 -25.04
N ARG A 448 -31.59 -4.43 -25.50
CA ARG A 448 -32.72 -4.87 -24.68
C ARG A 448 -32.58 -6.32 -24.21
N THR A 449 -32.01 -7.20 -25.01
CA THR A 449 -31.71 -8.59 -24.60
C THR A 449 -30.72 -8.62 -23.44
N MET A 450 -29.63 -7.85 -23.56
CA MET A 450 -28.62 -7.74 -22.49
C MET A 450 -29.22 -7.13 -21.22
N ILE A 451 -30.03 -6.07 -21.31
CA ILE A 451 -30.71 -5.48 -20.14
C ILE A 451 -31.63 -6.50 -19.46
N LYS A 452 -32.45 -7.22 -20.23
CA LYS A 452 -33.31 -8.28 -19.67
C LYS A 452 -32.51 -9.38 -19.01
N ALA A 453 -31.41 -9.82 -19.63
CA ALA A 453 -30.51 -10.81 -19.03
C ALA A 453 -29.92 -10.28 -17.71
N LYS A 454 -29.68 -8.97 -17.59
CA LYS A 454 -29.22 -8.35 -16.35
C LYS A 454 -30.29 -8.37 -15.25
N GLU A 455 -31.55 -8.11 -15.61
CA GLU A 455 -32.67 -8.02 -14.66
C GLU A 455 -33.04 -9.37 -14.01
N VAL A 456 -32.85 -10.49 -14.71
CA VAL A 456 -33.14 -11.85 -14.18
C VAL A 456 -32.38 -12.14 -12.88
N PHE A 457 -31.20 -11.56 -12.70
CA PHE A 457 -30.36 -11.77 -11.52
C PHE A 457 -30.88 -11.08 -10.27
N ASN A 458 -31.81 -10.13 -10.39
CA ASN A 458 -32.34 -9.36 -9.26
C ASN A 458 -33.13 -10.24 -8.28
N ALA A 459 -33.63 -11.38 -8.77
CA ALA A 459 -34.36 -12.36 -7.97
C ALA A 459 -33.46 -13.42 -7.31
N ILE A 460 -32.14 -13.42 -7.59
CA ILE A 460 -31.21 -14.46 -7.12
C ILE A 460 -30.42 -13.95 -5.90
N PRO A 461 -30.32 -14.74 -4.81
CA PRO A 461 -29.46 -14.40 -3.68
C PRO A 461 -27.98 -14.22 -4.07
N GLU A 462 -27.33 -13.22 -3.48
CA GLU A 462 -25.95 -12.84 -3.79
C GLU A 462 -24.93 -13.97 -3.55
N CYS A 463 -25.12 -14.74 -2.47
CA CYS A 463 -24.24 -15.87 -2.15
C CYS A 463 -24.28 -16.97 -3.23
N ASP A 464 -25.47 -17.27 -3.77
CA ASP A 464 -25.65 -18.27 -4.80
C ASP A 464 -25.08 -17.80 -6.14
N LEU A 465 -25.23 -16.52 -6.48
CA LEU A 465 -24.64 -15.95 -7.69
C LEU A 465 -23.11 -15.96 -7.65
N ARG A 466 -22.50 -15.58 -6.51
CA ARG A 466 -21.04 -15.60 -6.36
C ARG A 466 -20.46 -17.01 -6.48
N ASP A 467 -21.12 -17.99 -5.88
CA ASP A 467 -20.76 -19.40 -5.98
C ASP A 467 -20.87 -19.90 -7.43
N ALA A 468 -22.01 -19.63 -8.09
CA ALA A 468 -22.23 -19.97 -9.50
C ALA A 468 -21.19 -19.31 -10.41
N ARG A 469 -20.90 -18.03 -10.22
CA ARG A 469 -19.87 -17.28 -10.95
C ARG A 469 -18.50 -17.93 -10.81
N THR A 470 -18.12 -18.30 -9.59
CA THR A 470 -16.81 -18.89 -9.31
C THR A 470 -16.62 -20.22 -10.04
N ARG A 471 -17.70 -21.01 -10.12
CA ARG A 471 -17.71 -22.27 -10.87
C ARG A 471 -17.83 -22.08 -12.39
N ALA A 472 -18.53 -21.05 -12.84
CA ALA A 472 -18.88 -20.84 -14.25
C ALA A 472 -17.83 -20.03 -15.05
N ASN A 473 -17.10 -19.12 -14.41
CA ASN A 473 -16.10 -18.32 -15.12
C ASN A 473 -14.85 -19.18 -15.44
N PRO A 474 -14.51 -19.43 -16.71
CA PRO A 474 -13.37 -20.27 -17.07
C PRO A 474 -12.01 -19.68 -16.62
N TYR A 475 -11.93 -18.37 -16.36
CA TYR A 475 -10.69 -17.69 -15.97
C TYR A 475 -10.59 -17.39 -14.46
N GLU A 476 -11.54 -17.85 -13.64
CA GLU A 476 -11.63 -17.41 -12.23
C GLU A 476 -10.43 -17.85 -11.38
N THR A 477 -9.82 -19.00 -11.67
CA THR A 477 -8.69 -19.54 -10.90
C THR A 477 -7.40 -18.75 -11.07
N ILE A 478 -7.32 -17.82 -12.04
CA ILE A 478 -6.17 -16.91 -12.20
C ILE A 478 -5.98 -16.03 -10.96
N ARG A 479 -7.08 -15.42 -10.47
CA ARG A 479 -7.11 -14.52 -9.29
C ARG A 479 -5.96 -13.51 -9.32
N GLY A 480 -5.31 -13.26 -8.17
CA GLY A 480 -4.10 -12.40 -8.06
C GLY A 480 -2.76 -13.14 -8.25
N ALA A 481 -2.75 -14.46 -8.48
CA ALA A 481 -1.54 -15.28 -8.47
C ALA A 481 -0.66 -15.05 -7.21
N PHE A 482 0.47 -14.35 -7.34
CA PHE A 482 1.37 -13.98 -6.24
C PHE A 482 1.39 -12.47 -5.92
N PHE A 483 0.55 -11.68 -6.59
CA PHE A 483 0.33 -10.25 -6.31
C PHE A 483 -0.71 -10.07 -5.21
N GLN A 484 -0.81 -8.86 -4.67
CA GLN A 484 -1.73 -8.55 -3.58
C GLN A 484 -3.21 -8.79 -3.94
N ASN A 485 -3.59 -8.64 -5.22
CA ASN A 485 -4.97 -8.73 -5.69
C ASN A 485 -5.07 -9.10 -7.18
N ARG A 486 -6.29 -9.37 -7.64
CA ARG A 486 -6.60 -9.72 -9.04
C ARG A 486 -6.38 -8.59 -10.05
N SER A 487 -6.39 -7.33 -9.63
CA SER A 487 -6.24 -6.19 -10.53
C SER A 487 -4.84 -6.15 -11.16
N ALA A 488 -3.81 -6.58 -10.43
CA ALA A 488 -2.45 -6.77 -10.98
C ALA A 488 -2.45 -7.69 -12.21
N MET A 489 -3.23 -8.78 -12.17
CA MET A 489 -3.33 -9.73 -13.29
C MET A 489 -4.08 -9.15 -14.49
N LYS A 490 -4.92 -8.12 -14.31
CA LYS A 490 -5.53 -7.40 -15.43
C LYS A 490 -4.50 -6.62 -16.24
N VAL A 491 -3.57 -5.96 -15.55
CA VAL A 491 -2.46 -5.28 -16.22
C VAL A 491 -1.53 -6.29 -16.87
N ALA A 492 -1.21 -7.42 -16.21
CA ALA A 492 -0.41 -8.48 -16.82
C ALA A 492 -1.01 -9.00 -18.14
N ASN A 493 -2.32 -9.21 -18.12
CA ASN A 493 -3.08 -9.64 -19.28
C ASN A 493 -3.05 -8.57 -20.40
N LEU A 494 -3.41 -7.32 -20.08
CA LEU A 494 -3.43 -6.23 -21.06
C LEU A 494 -2.04 -5.96 -21.63
N ASP A 495 -1.01 -5.93 -20.79
CA ASP A 495 0.36 -5.69 -21.22
C ASP A 495 0.80 -6.72 -22.27
N LYS A 496 0.58 -8.03 -22.03
CA LYS A 496 0.89 -9.05 -23.05
C LYS A 496 0.04 -8.91 -24.31
N VAL A 497 -1.27 -8.72 -24.17
CA VAL A 497 -2.22 -8.68 -25.30
C VAL A 497 -1.92 -7.50 -26.24
N PHE A 498 -1.44 -6.39 -25.70
CA PHE A 498 -0.98 -5.24 -26.46
C PHE A 498 0.52 -5.30 -26.84
N GLY A 499 1.14 -6.49 -26.79
CA GLY A 499 2.53 -6.67 -27.22
C GLY A 499 3.55 -5.96 -26.34
N PHE A 500 3.31 -5.95 -25.03
CA PHE A 500 4.10 -5.27 -24.00
C PHE A 500 4.18 -3.74 -24.16
N LEU A 501 3.16 -3.16 -24.81
CA LEU A 501 3.03 -1.72 -25.00
C LEU A 501 3.01 -0.93 -23.68
N LEU A 502 2.41 -1.50 -22.62
CA LEU A 502 2.23 -0.77 -21.36
C LEU A 502 3.57 -0.67 -20.61
N SER A 503 4.32 -1.78 -20.55
CA SER A 503 5.65 -1.80 -19.93
C SER A 503 6.77 -1.22 -20.82
N GLY A 504 6.55 -1.16 -22.13
CA GLY A 504 7.55 -0.73 -23.11
C GLY A 504 8.71 -1.71 -23.21
N GLU A 505 8.44 -3.00 -23.03
CA GLU A 505 9.45 -4.06 -22.90
C GLU A 505 9.40 -5.05 -24.06
N THR A 506 10.48 -5.82 -24.24
CA THR A 506 10.53 -6.96 -25.16
C THR A 506 10.47 -8.26 -24.36
N GLU A 507 10.01 -9.34 -24.99
CA GLU A 507 9.93 -10.66 -24.33
C GLU A 507 11.29 -11.14 -23.78
N GLU A 508 12.39 -10.94 -24.54
CA GLU A 508 13.76 -11.23 -24.09
C GLU A 508 14.14 -10.42 -22.84
N SER A 509 13.89 -9.11 -22.87
CA SER A 509 14.15 -8.21 -21.75
C SER A 509 13.39 -8.65 -20.50
N LEU A 510 12.11 -9.00 -20.65
CA LEU A 510 11.27 -9.46 -19.55
C LEU A 510 11.75 -10.76 -18.92
N LEU A 511 12.09 -11.74 -19.75
CA LEU A 511 12.57 -13.04 -19.27
C LEU A 511 13.94 -12.92 -18.61
N SER A 512 14.77 -11.96 -19.03
CA SER A 512 16.04 -11.65 -18.36
C SER A 512 15.83 -11.04 -16.96
N LYS A 513 14.75 -10.27 -16.74
CA LYS A 513 14.47 -9.61 -15.44
C LYS A 513 13.64 -10.49 -14.50
N ASN A 514 12.66 -11.19 -15.05
CA ASN A 514 11.68 -11.98 -14.31
C ASN A 514 11.49 -13.35 -15.00
N PRO A 515 12.42 -14.30 -14.82
CA PRO A 515 12.29 -15.65 -15.35
C PRO A 515 11.06 -16.38 -14.80
N LEU A 516 10.48 -17.29 -15.58
CA LEU A 516 9.28 -18.05 -15.19
C LEU A 516 9.55 -19.14 -14.14
N VAL A 517 10.74 -19.75 -14.19
CA VAL A 517 11.09 -20.92 -13.37
C VAL A 517 12.09 -20.54 -12.28
N SER A 518 13.21 -19.92 -12.64
CA SER A 518 14.28 -19.57 -11.70
C SER A 518 13.91 -18.35 -10.84
N GLU A 519 14.73 -18.08 -9.83
CA GLU A 519 14.67 -16.81 -9.12
C GLU A 519 15.11 -15.65 -10.03
N ARG A 520 14.75 -14.42 -9.62
CA ARG A 520 15.22 -13.20 -10.28
C ARG A 520 16.76 -13.19 -10.26
N PRO A 521 17.43 -12.92 -11.39
CA PRO A 521 18.88 -12.83 -11.41
C PRO A 521 19.38 -11.63 -10.60
N ASN A 522 20.64 -11.71 -10.19
CA ASN A 522 21.32 -10.64 -9.46
C ASN A 522 21.95 -9.58 -10.39
N PHE A 523 21.43 -9.41 -11.60
CA PHE A 523 21.95 -8.47 -12.59
C PHE A 523 20.80 -7.73 -13.29
N ASN A 524 20.86 -6.40 -13.27
CA ASN A 524 19.93 -5.53 -13.96
C ASN A 524 20.43 -5.22 -15.39
N CYS A 525 19.72 -5.71 -16.39
CA CYS A 525 20.01 -5.43 -17.81
C CYS A 525 19.65 -4.01 -18.25
N ASP A 526 18.89 -3.25 -17.45
CA ASP A 526 18.43 -1.89 -17.74
C ASP A 526 19.26 -0.80 -17.04
N ARG A 527 20.46 -1.08 -16.53
CA ARG A 527 21.25 -0.09 -15.76
C ARG A 527 21.38 1.25 -16.48
N ASP A 528 21.67 1.20 -17.78
CA ASP A 528 21.87 2.39 -18.61
C ASP A 528 20.57 2.95 -19.23
N ALA A 529 19.45 2.23 -19.10
CA ALA A 529 18.16 2.70 -19.59
C ALA A 529 17.60 3.83 -18.71
N PRO A 530 16.89 4.83 -19.28
CA PRO A 530 16.24 5.87 -18.50
C PRO A 530 15.20 5.28 -17.54
N LEU A 531 14.90 6.03 -16.49
CA LEU A 531 13.87 5.64 -15.52
C LEU A 531 12.49 5.64 -16.19
N PHE A 532 11.72 4.58 -15.97
CA PHE A 532 10.35 4.49 -16.47
C PHE A 532 9.38 5.17 -15.51
N TYR A 533 8.72 6.23 -15.94
CA TYR A 533 7.78 6.97 -15.10
C TYR A 533 6.34 6.53 -15.39
N PHE A 534 5.57 6.21 -14.36
CA PHE A 534 4.15 5.91 -14.51
C PHE A 534 3.28 6.62 -13.47
N ALA A 535 1.99 6.77 -13.79
CA ALA A 535 0.97 7.24 -12.86
C ALA A 535 -0.14 6.20 -12.69
N ASP A 536 -0.64 6.04 -11.46
CA ASP A 536 -1.74 5.14 -11.10
C ASP A 536 -2.85 5.97 -10.42
N VAL A 537 -3.89 6.29 -11.19
CA VAL A 537 -4.96 7.21 -10.81
C VAL A 537 -6.24 6.43 -10.52
N CYS A 538 -6.92 6.77 -9.43
CA CYS A 538 -7.90 5.91 -8.78
C CYS A 538 -7.33 4.49 -8.52
N GLY A 539 -6.04 4.42 -8.18
CA GLY A 539 -5.25 3.18 -8.17
C GLY A 539 -5.32 2.37 -6.87
N GLY A 540 -6.07 2.81 -5.85
CA GLY A 540 -6.19 2.08 -4.60
C GLY A 540 -6.76 0.66 -4.82
N PRO A 541 -6.20 -0.40 -4.21
CA PRO A 541 -5.13 -0.43 -3.20
C PRO A 541 -3.68 -0.50 -3.75
N GLY A 542 -3.49 -0.48 -5.08
CA GLY A 542 -2.17 -0.43 -5.73
C GLY A 542 -1.79 -1.65 -6.56
N GLY A 543 -2.77 -2.48 -6.95
CA GLY A 543 -2.50 -3.72 -7.73
C GLY A 543 -1.86 -3.45 -9.09
N PHE A 544 -2.29 -2.40 -9.79
CA PHE A 544 -1.73 -2.00 -11.09
C PHE A 544 -0.26 -1.58 -10.94
N SER A 545 0.00 -0.71 -9.96
CA SER A 545 1.35 -0.30 -9.59
C SER A 545 2.26 -1.47 -9.21
N GLU A 546 1.78 -2.43 -8.42
CA GLU A 546 2.57 -3.59 -8.00
C GLU A 546 3.05 -4.42 -9.20
N TYR A 547 2.15 -4.67 -10.17
CA TYR A 547 2.50 -5.34 -11.41
C TYR A 547 3.58 -4.58 -12.17
N MET A 548 3.40 -3.26 -12.36
CA MET A 548 4.34 -2.44 -13.13
C MET A 548 5.73 -2.41 -12.48
N LEU A 549 5.80 -2.22 -11.16
CA LEU A 549 7.06 -2.24 -10.42
C LEU A 549 7.72 -3.62 -10.46
N TRP A 550 6.95 -4.71 -10.35
CA TRP A 550 7.48 -6.06 -10.51
C TRP A 550 8.02 -6.31 -11.92
N ARG A 551 7.28 -5.91 -12.95
CA ARG A 551 7.60 -6.15 -14.36
C ARG A 551 8.87 -5.40 -14.78
N LYS A 552 9.02 -4.13 -14.39
CA LYS A 552 10.22 -3.32 -14.66
C LYS A 552 11.43 -3.76 -13.83
N ALA A 553 11.18 -4.36 -12.65
CA ALA A 553 12.16 -4.88 -11.71
C ALA A 553 13.20 -3.83 -11.22
N PHE A 554 13.99 -4.22 -10.21
CA PHE A 554 15.09 -3.42 -9.65
C PHE A 554 14.69 -1.96 -9.34
N CYS A 555 15.45 -0.98 -9.81
CA CYS A 555 15.19 0.45 -9.67
C CYS A 555 14.88 1.12 -11.02
N ASN A 556 14.19 0.40 -11.90
CA ASN A 556 13.93 0.84 -13.28
C ASN A 556 12.65 1.67 -13.45
N ALA A 557 11.85 1.87 -12.39
CA ALA A 557 10.61 2.62 -12.47
C ALA A 557 10.35 3.52 -11.25
N LYS A 558 9.60 4.60 -11.48
CA LYS A 558 9.04 5.51 -10.47
C LYS A 558 7.56 5.73 -10.75
N GLY A 559 6.72 5.52 -9.75
CA GLY A 559 5.28 5.68 -9.81
C GLY A 559 4.78 6.92 -9.07
N PHE A 560 3.69 7.50 -9.57
CA PHE A 560 2.91 8.54 -8.89
C PHE A 560 1.47 8.04 -8.67
N GLY A 561 1.05 7.93 -7.43
CA GLY A 561 -0.28 7.43 -7.07
C GLY A 561 -1.25 8.57 -6.78
N PHE A 562 -2.49 8.45 -7.22
CA PHE A 562 -3.57 9.39 -6.90
C PHE A 562 -4.87 8.64 -6.67
N THR A 563 -5.43 8.64 -5.46
CA THR A 563 -6.65 7.89 -5.14
C THR A 563 -7.37 8.50 -3.95
N LEU A 564 -8.67 8.22 -3.80
CA LEU A 564 -9.47 8.64 -2.65
C LEU A 564 -8.87 8.11 -1.34
N LYS A 565 -8.90 8.94 -0.30
CA LYS A 565 -8.50 8.52 1.05
C LYS A 565 -9.53 7.61 1.71
N GLY A 566 -9.05 6.86 2.70
CA GLY A 566 -9.89 6.05 3.58
C GLY A 566 -9.93 4.60 3.12
N LYS A 567 -11.11 4.07 2.86
CA LYS A 567 -11.29 2.65 2.50
C LYS A 567 -10.62 2.30 1.17
N ASP A 568 -10.59 3.26 0.24
CA ASP A 568 -10.11 3.06 -1.14
C ASP A 568 -8.67 3.58 -1.35
N ASP A 569 -7.91 3.70 -0.25
CA ASP A 569 -6.53 4.20 -0.27
C ASP A 569 -5.53 3.09 -0.64
N PHE A 570 -4.28 3.49 -0.95
CA PHE A 570 -3.20 2.54 -1.22
C PHE A 570 -2.84 1.68 -0.01
N ASN A 571 -2.54 0.41 -0.26
CA ASN A 571 -2.13 -0.55 0.77
C ASN A 571 -0.70 -1.05 0.55
N PHE A 572 0.28 -0.17 0.79
CA PHE A 572 1.70 -0.47 0.57
C PHE A 572 2.22 -1.65 1.39
N GLY A 573 1.65 -1.92 2.56
CA GLY A 573 2.06 -3.04 3.42
C GLY A 573 1.72 -4.43 2.85
N ARG A 574 0.92 -4.50 1.78
CA ARG A 574 0.53 -5.76 1.12
C ARG A 574 1.21 -6.02 -0.20
N PHE A 575 2.10 -5.13 -0.65
CA PHE A 575 2.90 -5.40 -1.84
C PHE A 575 3.80 -6.60 -1.54
N THR A 576 3.69 -7.64 -2.35
CA THR A 576 4.39 -8.92 -2.18
C THR A 576 5.42 -9.15 -3.27
N ALA A 577 5.22 -8.55 -4.45
CA ALA A 577 6.07 -8.76 -5.62
C ALA A 577 7.14 -7.66 -5.82
N SER A 578 6.98 -6.50 -5.20
CA SER A 578 7.88 -5.35 -5.38
C SER A 578 7.84 -4.38 -4.19
N SER A 579 8.84 -3.51 -4.07
CA SER A 579 8.85 -2.48 -3.03
C SER A 579 7.91 -1.32 -3.40
N ALA A 580 6.99 -0.99 -2.51
CA ALA A 580 6.09 0.15 -2.67
C ALA A 580 6.80 1.51 -2.57
N TYR A 581 8.08 1.58 -2.16
CA TYR A 581 8.79 2.85 -1.99
C TYR A 581 9.02 3.63 -3.29
N TYR A 582 8.97 2.94 -4.43
CA TYR A 582 9.02 3.56 -5.75
C TYR A 582 7.70 4.23 -6.17
N LEU A 583 6.62 4.03 -5.43
CA LEU A 583 5.33 4.69 -5.66
C LEU A 583 5.14 5.83 -4.64
N GLU A 584 4.87 7.03 -5.14
CA GLU A 584 4.63 8.21 -4.29
C GLU A 584 3.16 8.63 -4.38
N PRO A 585 2.36 8.46 -3.31
CA PRO A 585 0.97 8.88 -3.31
C PRO A 585 0.85 10.40 -3.14
N TYR A 586 -0.09 10.99 -3.86
CA TYR A 586 -0.49 12.37 -3.75
C TYR A 586 -2.02 12.46 -3.68
N TYR A 587 -2.55 13.36 -2.86
CA TYR A 587 -3.99 13.44 -2.56
C TYR A 587 -4.61 14.78 -2.95
N GLY A 588 -3.96 15.53 -3.84
CA GLY A 588 -4.46 16.81 -4.32
C GLY A 588 -4.32 17.94 -3.32
N LYS A 589 -4.67 19.16 -3.74
CA LYS A 589 -4.67 20.37 -2.93
C LYS A 589 -5.60 20.27 -1.71
N HIS A 590 -6.75 19.62 -1.87
CA HIS A 590 -7.71 19.40 -0.78
C HIS A 590 -7.31 18.23 0.13
N GLY A 591 -6.39 17.37 -0.31
CA GLY A 591 -5.88 16.27 0.48
C GLY A 591 -6.89 15.14 0.67
N ASP A 592 -7.89 15.01 -0.20
CA ASP A 592 -8.91 13.94 -0.21
C ASP A 592 -8.68 12.89 -1.31
N GLY A 593 -7.90 13.24 -2.34
CA GLY A 593 -7.64 12.39 -3.50
C GLY A 593 -8.81 12.31 -4.49
N ASP A 594 -9.78 13.23 -4.42
CA ASP A 594 -10.90 13.24 -5.36
C ASP A 594 -10.44 13.70 -6.75
N THR A 595 -10.58 12.79 -7.72
CA THR A 595 -10.18 13.00 -9.13
C THR A 595 -11.17 13.87 -9.89
N MET A 596 -12.38 14.07 -9.37
CA MET A 596 -13.41 14.91 -10.01
C MET A 596 -13.27 16.39 -9.66
N ASN A 597 -12.51 16.72 -8.62
CA ASN A 597 -12.26 18.09 -8.21
C ASN A 597 -11.20 18.76 -9.12
N PRO A 598 -11.52 19.87 -9.81
CA PRO A 598 -10.60 20.56 -10.71
C PRO A 598 -9.29 21.01 -10.05
N GLU A 599 -9.34 21.54 -8.82
CA GLU A 599 -8.14 22.00 -8.12
C GLU A 599 -7.20 20.86 -7.77
N ASN A 600 -7.75 19.68 -7.48
CA ASN A 600 -6.97 18.48 -7.26
C ASN A 600 -6.27 18.04 -8.55
N ILE A 601 -6.97 18.02 -9.69
CA ILE A 601 -6.39 17.69 -11.00
C ILE A 601 -5.20 18.61 -11.31
N ASP A 602 -5.40 19.93 -11.21
CA ASP A 602 -4.34 20.92 -11.51
C ASP A 602 -3.14 20.79 -10.56
N SER A 603 -3.40 20.49 -9.29
CA SER A 603 -2.32 20.28 -8.30
C SER A 603 -1.55 18.98 -8.56
N PHE A 604 -2.23 17.91 -8.99
CA PHE A 604 -1.60 16.64 -9.33
C PHE A 604 -0.77 16.76 -10.62
N GLU A 605 -1.26 17.48 -11.62
CA GLU A 605 -0.49 17.81 -12.83
C GLU A 605 0.84 18.49 -12.48
N LYS A 606 0.81 19.55 -11.66
CA LYS A 606 2.02 20.26 -11.21
C LYS A 606 2.97 19.35 -10.43
N PHE A 607 2.43 18.47 -9.60
CA PHE A 607 3.20 17.50 -8.83
C PHE A 607 3.94 16.50 -9.75
N VAL A 608 3.24 15.88 -10.70
CA VAL A 608 3.83 14.93 -11.65
C VAL A 608 4.85 15.61 -12.56
N MET A 609 4.54 16.80 -13.08
CA MET A 609 5.48 17.55 -13.92
C MET A 609 6.76 17.89 -13.16
N ARG A 610 6.68 18.27 -11.88
CA ARG A 610 7.86 18.49 -11.04
C ARG A 610 8.68 17.21 -10.85
N GLY A 611 8.02 16.07 -10.61
CA GLY A 611 8.69 14.78 -10.43
C GLY A 611 9.30 14.16 -11.70
N THR A 612 8.92 14.68 -12.87
CA THR A 612 9.35 14.18 -14.19
C THR A 612 10.13 15.22 -14.99
N ASN A 613 10.65 16.26 -14.33
CA ASN A 613 11.41 17.35 -14.98
C ASN A 613 10.66 18.04 -16.13
N GLY A 614 9.35 18.18 -16.00
CA GLY A 614 8.48 18.85 -16.98
C GLY A 614 8.10 18.01 -18.20
N VAL A 615 8.46 16.71 -18.23
CA VAL A 615 8.22 15.85 -19.40
C VAL A 615 6.86 15.12 -19.32
N GLY A 616 6.42 14.74 -18.12
CA GLY A 616 5.27 13.87 -17.90
C GLY A 616 5.65 12.39 -17.82
N VAL A 617 4.64 11.53 -17.62
CA VAL A 617 4.82 10.07 -17.43
C VAL A 617 4.78 9.30 -18.74
N ASP A 618 5.45 8.15 -18.77
CA ASP A 618 5.50 7.23 -19.90
C ASP A 618 4.19 6.47 -20.06
N LEU A 619 3.59 6.10 -18.93
CA LEU A 619 2.33 5.37 -18.82
C LEU A 619 1.43 6.02 -17.76
N MET A 620 0.17 6.25 -18.07
CA MET A 620 -0.87 6.46 -17.06
C MET A 620 -1.84 5.27 -17.06
N MET A 621 -2.19 4.81 -15.87
CA MET A 621 -3.16 3.75 -15.62
C MET A 621 -4.29 4.31 -14.75
N ALA A 622 -5.53 3.85 -14.98
CA ALA A 622 -6.64 4.19 -14.09
C ALA A 622 -7.69 3.08 -13.96
N ASP A 623 -8.20 2.84 -12.74
CA ASP A 623 -9.27 1.84 -12.44
C ASP A 623 -10.39 2.44 -11.57
N GLY A 624 -10.78 3.69 -11.85
CA GLY A 624 -11.77 4.39 -11.06
C GLY A 624 -13.19 3.84 -11.23
N ALA A 625 -13.79 3.43 -10.12
CA ALA A 625 -15.22 3.13 -9.99
C ALA A 625 -15.65 3.20 -8.53
N TYR A 626 -16.87 3.67 -8.26
CA TYR A 626 -17.48 3.64 -6.91
C TYR A 626 -18.77 2.80 -6.89
N GLY A 627 -19.19 2.40 -5.70
CA GLY A 627 -20.33 1.49 -5.51
C GLY A 627 -21.67 2.11 -5.93
N LEU A 628 -22.47 1.33 -6.67
CA LEU A 628 -23.79 1.72 -7.18
C LEU A 628 -24.82 0.65 -6.81
N GLU A 629 -25.11 0.50 -5.52
CA GLU A 629 -26.11 -0.48 -5.07
C GLU A 629 -27.50 -0.10 -5.61
N GLY A 630 -28.04 -0.93 -6.50
CA GLY A 630 -29.37 -0.79 -7.07
C GLY A 630 -29.50 0.09 -8.33
N SER A 631 -28.40 0.59 -8.88
CA SER A 631 -28.38 1.45 -10.08
C SER A 631 -27.38 0.98 -11.15
N GLU A 632 -27.19 -0.33 -11.24
CA GLU A 632 -26.12 -0.94 -12.03
C GLU A 632 -26.35 -0.88 -13.55
N THR A 633 -27.61 -0.92 -14.00
CA THR A 633 -27.97 -0.78 -15.41
C THR A 633 -27.64 0.62 -15.96
N ILE A 634 -27.55 1.63 -15.08
CA ILE A 634 -27.22 3.01 -15.43
C ILE A 634 -25.78 3.38 -15.02
N GLN A 635 -24.91 2.39 -14.77
CA GLN A 635 -23.53 2.60 -14.35
C GLN A 635 -22.75 3.54 -15.28
N GLU A 636 -22.97 3.44 -16.59
CA GLU A 636 -22.38 4.34 -17.58
C GLU A 636 -22.72 5.81 -17.29
N ILE A 637 -24.00 6.11 -17.05
CA ILE A 637 -24.49 7.47 -16.81
C ILE A 637 -23.93 7.99 -15.49
N VAL A 638 -23.95 7.16 -14.43
CA VAL A 638 -23.49 7.59 -13.11
C VAL A 638 -21.98 7.83 -13.08
N LEU A 639 -21.18 6.98 -13.72
CA LEU A 639 -19.72 7.10 -13.72
C LEU A 639 -19.17 8.04 -14.79
N LYS A 640 -20.02 8.64 -15.62
CA LYS A 640 -19.58 9.45 -16.77
C LYS A 640 -18.60 10.57 -16.40
N ARG A 641 -18.81 11.25 -15.26
CA ARG A 641 -17.93 12.33 -14.78
C ARG A 641 -16.56 11.78 -14.38
N LEU A 642 -16.53 10.63 -13.70
CA LEU A 642 -15.30 9.97 -13.29
C LEU A 642 -14.51 9.46 -14.51
N CYS A 643 -15.18 8.88 -15.51
CA CYS A 643 -14.55 8.50 -16.78
C CYS A 643 -13.95 9.72 -17.49
N LEU A 644 -14.70 10.83 -17.60
CA LEU A 644 -14.19 12.09 -18.16
C LEU A 644 -12.93 12.55 -17.43
N CYS A 645 -12.92 12.56 -16.09
CA CYS A 645 -11.79 13.07 -15.32
C CYS A 645 -10.55 12.18 -15.46
N GLN A 646 -10.70 10.86 -15.53
CA GLN A 646 -9.57 9.95 -15.79
C GLN A 646 -8.95 10.17 -17.19
N LEU A 647 -9.79 10.39 -18.21
CA LEU A 647 -9.31 10.76 -19.54
C LEU A 647 -8.60 12.13 -19.53
N LEU A 648 -9.21 13.12 -18.88
CA LEU A 648 -8.66 14.47 -18.74
C LEU A 648 -7.27 14.46 -18.09
N VAL A 649 -7.11 13.74 -16.97
CA VAL A 649 -5.82 13.64 -16.28
C VAL A 649 -4.75 13.05 -17.22
N SER A 650 -5.11 12.08 -18.08
CA SER A 650 -4.16 11.51 -19.05
C SER A 650 -3.62 12.55 -20.03
N LEU A 651 -4.48 13.45 -20.52
CA LEU A 651 -4.08 14.51 -21.45
C LEU A 651 -3.13 15.52 -20.79
N CYS A 652 -3.32 15.76 -19.49
CA CYS A 652 -2.46 16.64 -18.70
C CYS A 652 -1.07 16.01 -18.46
N ILE A 653 -1.00 14.78 -17.95
CA ILE A 653 0.24 14.26 -17.33
C ILE A 653 1.07 13.30 -18.19
N VAL A 654 0.48 12.67 -19.21
CA VAL A 654 1.21 11.72 -20.07
C VAL A 654 2.15 12.49 -21.00
N ARG A 655 3.37 11.98 -21.23
CA ARG A 655 4.36 12.62 -22.12
C ARG A 655 3.98 12.49 -23.60
N GLU A 656 4.63 13.26 -24.47
CA GLU A 656 4.56 13.06 -25.92
C GLU A 656 4.91 11.61 -26.29
N LYS A 657 4.10 10.98 -27.14
CA LYS A 657 4.16 9.55 -27.51
C LYS A 657 3.90 8.56 -26.36
N GLY A 658 3.52 9.03 -25.18
CA GLY A 658 3.18 8.17 -24.04
C GLY A 658 1.91 7.35 -24.24
N THR A 659 1.69 6.40 -23.33
CA THR A 659 0.57 5.45 -23.35
C THR A 659 -0.37 5.71 -22.17
N PHE A 660 -1.65 5.44 -22.37
CA PHE A 660 -2.67 5.53 -21.33
C PHE A 660 -3.62 4.34 -21.42
N PHE A 661 -4.06 3.81 -20.28
CA PHE A 661 -5.26 2.98 -20.27
C PHE A 661 -6.13 3.26 -19.05
N CYS A 662 -7.43 3.03 -19.21
CA CYS A 662 -8.42 3.28 -18.16
C CYS A 662 -9.57 2.28 -18.23
N THR A 663 -10.07 1.89 -17.07
CA THR A 663 -11.31 1.13 -16.95
C THR A 663 -12.49 1.96 -17.46
N PHE A 664 -13.27 1.36 -18.34
CA PHE A 664 -14.53 1.85 -18.90
C PHE A 664 -15.64 0.82 -18.62
N PHE A 665 -16.89 1.25 -18.79
CA PHE A 665 -18.07 0.41 -18.60
C PHE A 665 -18.83 0.28 -19.90
N ASP A 666 -20.16 0.30 -19.83
CA ASP A 666 -20.98 0.46 -21.03
C ASP A 666 -20.66 1.80 -21.72
N VAL A 667 -20.78 1.80 -23.06
CA VAL A 667 -20.47 2.94 -23.93
C VAL A 667 -21.57 3.07 -24.98
N PHE A 668 -22.81 3.17 -24.53
CA PHE A 668 -23.98 3.31 -25.39
C PHE A 668 -24.38 4.77 -25.60
N THR A 669 -24.06 5.64 -24.64
CA THR A 669 -24.47 7.05 -24.67
C THR A 669 -23.60 7.90 -25.62
N PRO A 670 -24.17 8.95 -26.23
CA PRO A 670 -23.41 9.92 -27.01
C PRO A 670 -22.28 10.60 -26.22
N PHE A 671 -22.46 10.78 -24.90
CA PHE A 671 -21.43 11.33 -24.02
C PHE A 671 -20.17 10.44 -24.00
N SER A 672 -20.33 9.15 -23.71
CA SER A 672 -19.21 8.21 -23.65
C SER A 672 -18.57 7.99 -25.02
N ALA A 673 -19.37 7.94 -26.09
CA ALA A 673 -18.86 7.88 -27.46
C ALA A 673 -18.05 9.12 -27.81
N GLY A 674 -18.53 10.32 -27.45
CA GLY A 674 -17.82 11.58 -27.63
C GLY A 674 -16.49 11.62 -26.91
N LEU A 675 -16.40 11.07 -25.69
CA LEU A 675 -15.14 10.95 -24.97
C LEU A 675 -14.13 10.12 -25.75
N ILE A 676 -14.53 8.95 -26.26
CA ILE A 676 -13.64 8.06 -27.04
C ILE A 676 -13.23 8.73 -28.36
N TYR A 677 -14.16 9.45 -29.00
CA TYR A 677 -13.88 10.19 -30.23
C TYR A 677 -12.78 11.24 -30.00
N LEU A 678 -12.88 12.04 -28.93
CA LEU A 678 -11.84 13.00 -28.56
C LEU A 678 -10.50 12.34 -28.24
N MET A 679 -10.51 11.17 -27.58
CA MET A 679 -9.28 10.40 -27.35
C MET A 679 -8.64 9.91 -28.66
N SER A 680 -9.42 9.56 -29.69
CA SER A 680 -8.91 9.18 -31.01
C SER A 680 -8.25 10.34 -31.76
N VAL A 681 -8.66 11.57 -31.45
CA VAL A 681 -8.03 12.81 -31.94
C VAL A 681 -6.72 13.06 -31.20
N ALA A 682 -6.72 12.90 -29.86
CA ALA A 682 -5.56 13.18 -29.01
C ALA A 682 -4.42 12.15 -29.12
N TYR A 683 -4.71 10.90 -29.45
CA TYR A 683 -3.74 9.80 -29.51
C TYR A 683 -3.57 9.25 -30.94
N ASP A 684 -2.47 8.54 -31.18
CA ASP A 684 -2.19 7.88 -32.45
C ASP A 684 -3.13 6.71 -32.71
N GLN A 685 -3.32 5.86 -31.71
CA GLN A 685 -4.18 4.67 -31.79
C GLN A 685 -4.97 4.52 -30.50
N VAL A 686 -6.24 4.13 -30.63
CA VAL A 686 -7.14 3.85 -29.51
C VAL A 686 -7.76 2.47 -29.72
N SER A 687 -7.94 1.71 -28.65
CA SER A 687 -8.60 0.41 -28.68
C SER A 687 -9.51 0.27 -27.46
N LEU A 688 -10.69 -0.32 -27.65
CA LEU A 688 -11.53 -0.83 -26.58
C LEU A 688 -11.33 -2.34 -26.45
N HIS A 689 -10.96 -2.80 -25.25
CA HIS A 689 -10.65 -4.20 -25.00
C HIS A 689 -11.23 -4.70 -23.69
N LYS A 690 -11.78 -5.92 -23.68
CA LYS A 690 -12.21 -6.61 -22.46
C LYS A 690 -11.28 -7.81 -22.22
N PRO A 691 -10.34 -7.73 -21.26
CA PRO A 691 -9.38 -8.80 -21.03
C PRO A 691 -10.05 -10.03 -20.39
N HIS A 692 -9.50 -11.24 -20.60
CA HIS A 692 -10.03 -12.48 -19.97
C HIS A 692 -9.99 -12.45 -18.44
N SER A 693 -9.04 -11.70 -17.87
CA SER A 693 -8.94 -11.42 -16.44
C SER A 693 -10.05 -10.52 -15.87
N SER A 694 -10.81 -9.83 -16.74
CA SER A 694 -12.07 -9.16 -16.39
C SER A 694 -13.23 -10.16 -16.46
N ARG A 695 -14.10 -10.16 -15.44
CA ARG A 695 -15.21 -11.11 -15.37
C ARG A 695 -16.12 -10.98 -16.60
N PRO A 696 -16.49 -12.09 -17.25
CA PRO A 696 -17.10 -12.03 -18.58
C PRO A 696 -18.54 -11.49 -18.59
N ALA A 697 -19.26 -11.58 -17.46
CA ALA A 697 -20.64 -11.12 -17.34
C ALA A 697 -20.80 -9.65 -16.90
N ASN A 698 -19.73 -8.95 -16.54
CA ASN A 698 -19.79 -7.54 -16.16
C ASN A 698 -19.55 -6.62 -17.38
N SER A 699 -19.92 -5.35 -17.24
CA SER A 699 -19.74 -4.33 -18.28
C SER A 699 -18.31 -3.74 -18.33
N GLU A 700 -17.41 -4.19 -17.44
CA GLU A 700 -16.03 -3.70 -17.38
C GLU A 700 -15.30 -4.00 -18.68
N ARG A 701 -14.69 -2.96 -19.24
CA ARG A 701 -13.77 -3.00 -20.38
C ARG A 701 -12.69 -1.93 -20.18
N TYR A 702 -11.74 -1.84 -21.08
CA TYR A 702 -10.63 -0.91 -20.97
C TYR A 702 -10.47 -0.14 -22.27
N ILE A 703 -10.32 1.18 -22.18
CA ILE A 703 -9.78 1.99 -23.26
C ILE A 703 -8.26 1.96 -23.15
N VAL A 704 -7.57 1.69 -24.25
CA VAL A 704 -6.12 1.72 -24.38
C VAL A 704 -5.75 2.72 -25.47
N CYS A 705 -4.98 3.74 -25.11
CA CYS A 705 -4.55 4.82 -25.98
C CYS A 705 -3.03 4.82 -26.10
N LYS A 706 -2.52 4.83 -27.32
CA LYS A 706 -1.10 4.81 -27.65
C LYS A 706 -0.71 6.09 -28.35
N GLY A 707 0.41 6.67 -27.94
CA GLY A 707 1.05 7.77 -28.67
C GLY A 707 0.32 9.10 -28.50
N LEU A 708 0.36 9.68 -27.29
CA LEU A 708 -0.23 11.01 -27.06
C LEU A 708 0.42 12.05 -27.98
N ARG A 709 -0.40 12.90 -28.61
CA ARG A 709 0.04 14.05 -29.39
C ARG A 709 -0.21 15.35 -28.62
N LYS A 710 0.84 15.91 -28.02
CA LYS A 710 0.78 17.14 -27.21
C LYS A 710 0.23 18.35 -27.97
N LYS A 711 0.42 18.40 -29.29
CA LYS A 711 -0.17 19.44 -30.16
C LYS A 711 -1.69 19.56 -29.95
N TYR A 712 -2.38 18.44 -29.81
CA TYR A 712 -3.85 18.41 -29.70
C TYR A 712 -4.33 18.27 -28.25
N SER A 713 -3.52 17.65 -27.38
CA SER A 713 -3.95 17.32 -26.01
C SER A 713 -4.33 18.54 -25.18
N GLY A 714 -3.63 19.68 -25.34
CA GLY A 714 -3.89 20.90 -24.58
C GLY A 714 -5.30 21.44 -24.79
N VAL A 715 -5.70 21.64 -26.05
CA VAL A 715 -7.04 22.15 -26.40
C VAL A 715 -8.14 21.21 -25.93
N ILE A 716 -7.94 19.90 -26.10
CA ILE A 716 -8.91 18.89 -25.66
C ILE A 716 -8.99 18.85 -24.13
N SER A 717 -7.85 18.95 -23.42
CA SER A 717 -7.86 19.01 -21.95
C SER A 717 -8.57 20.25 -21.44
N ASP A 718 -8.38 21.41 -22.07
CA ASP A 718 -9.07 22.65 -21.67
C ASP A 718 -10.58 22.54 -21.91
N TYR A 719 -10.99 21.92 -23.02
CA TYR A 719 -12.40 21.63 -23.28
C TYR A 719 -13.01 20.69 -22.22
N LEU A 720 -12.32 19.59 -21.89
CA LEU A 720 -12.79 18.65 -20.86
C LEU A 720 -12.79 19.28 -19.45
N LYS A 721 -11.86 20.20 -19.15
CA LYS A 721 -11.88 21.01 -17.90
C LYS A 721 -13.17 21.85 -17.83
N ARG A 722 -13.57 22.51 -18.93
CA ARG A 722 -14.85 23.27 -18.98
C ARG A 722 -16.05 22.37 -18.72
N ILE A 723 -16.08 21.18 -19.32
CA ILE A 723 -17.17 20.22 -19.09
C ILE A 723 -17.20 19.74 -17.63
N ASN A 724 -16.04 19.41 -17.04
CA ASN A 724 -15.98 19.00 -15.63
C ASN A 724 -16.48 20.11 -14.70
N LEU A 725 -16.09 21.37 -14.96
CA LEU A 725 -16.60 22.53 -14.22
C LEU A 725 -18.12 22.66 -14.38
N LYS A 726 -18.65 22.50 -15.59
CA LYS A 726 -20.10 22.55 -15.83
C LYS A 726 -20.85 21.44 -15.09
N LEU A 727 -20.33 20.22 -15.10
CA LEU A 727 -20.89 19.09 -14.34
C LEU A 727 -20.85 19.37 -12.82
N ASP A 728 -19.80 20.03 -12.34
CA ASP A 728 -19.67 20.44 -10.94
C ASP A 728 -20.70 21.51 -10.55
N GLU A 729 -20.89 22.53 -11.40
CA GLU A 729 -21.91 23.56 -11.22
C GLU A 729 -23.32 22.96 -11.15
N LEU A 730 -23.65 22.07 -12.11
CA LEU A 730 -24.97 21.42 -12.18
C LEU A 730 -25.22 20.52 -10.96
N ALA A 731 -24.21 19.78 -10.52
CA ALA A 731 -24.27 18.96 -9.32
C ALA A 731 -24.49 19.80 -8.05
N LYS A 732 -23.73 20.90 -7.88
CA LYS A 732 -23.86 21.82 -6.73
C LYS A 732 -25.20 22.55 -6.72
N ALA A 733 -25.75 22.87 -7.89
CA ALA A 733 -27.05 23.51 -8.04
C ALA A 733 -28.23 22.54 -7.83
N ASN A 734 -27.97 21.23 -7.64
CA ASN A 734 -29.01 20.18 -7.66
C ASN A 734 -29.93 20.29 -8.89
N SER A 735 -29.35 20.64 -10.04
CA SER A 735 -30.10 20.86 -11.28
C SER A 735 -30.71 19.54 -11.80
N SER A 736 -31.86 19.64 -12.46
CA SER A 736 -32.43 18.54 -13.27
C SER A 736 -31.77 18.43 -14.66
N GLN A 737 -30.91 19.39 -15.00
CA GLN A 737 -30.16 19.41 -16.24
C GLN A 737 -28.78 18.75 -16.07
N ASP A 738 -28.31 18.15 -17.15
CA ASP A 738 -27.05 17.43 -17.21
C ASP A 738 -26.37 17.59 -18.58
N VAL A 739 -25.07 17.33 -18.67
CA VAL A 739 -24.33 17.34 -19.94
C VAL A 739 -24.58 16.00 -20.65
N VAL A 740 -25.39 16.03 -21.71
CA VAL A 740 -25.86 14.81 -22.42
C VAL A 740 -24.94 14.45 -23.58
N SER A 741 -24.33 15.46 -24.23
CA SER A 741 -23.35 15.23 -25.29
C SER A 741 -22.24 16.27 -25.25
N ILE A 742 -21.05 15.85 -25.64
CA ILE A 742 -19.83 16.70 -25.69
C ILE A 742 -19.25 16.79 -27.11
N VAL A 743 -19.76 15.98 -28.03
CA VAL A 743 -19.47 16.04 -29.46
C VAL A 743 -20.81 15.90 -30.19
N PRO A 744 -21.17 16.79 -31.11
CA PRO A 744 -22.37 16.66 -31.92
C PRO A 744 -22.47 15.27 -32.58
N LEU A 745 -23.64 14.65 -32.49
CA LEU A 745 -23.87 13.28 -32.97
C LEU A 745 -23.63 13.18 -34.49
N GLU A 746 -23.95 14.24 -35.22
CA GLU A 746 -23.74 14.38 -36.66
C GLU A 746 -22.26 14.23 -37.04
N ILE A 747 -21.36 14.78 -36.22
CA ILE A 747 -19.91 14.68 -36.44
C ILE A 747 -19.46 13.24 -36.27
N MET A 748 -19.88 12.58 -35.18
CA MET A 748 -19.54 11.16 -34.96
C MET A 748 -20.12 10.25 -36.04
N ARG A 749 -21.37 10.49 -36.47
CA ARG A 749 -22.04 9.73 -37.54
C ARG A 749 -21.36 9.92 -38.91
N SER A 750 -20.79 11.10 -39.16
CA SER A 750 -20.06 11.36 -40.40
C SER A 750 -18.76 10.56 -40.50
N ASP A 751 -18.19 10.14 -39.36
CA ASP A 751 -17.10 9.19 -39.29
C ASP A 751 -17.65 7.75 -39.24
N GLU A 752 -17.89 7.20 -40.44
CA GLU A 752 -18.41 5.84 -40.60
C GLU A 752 -17.48 4.81 -39.94
N ALA A 753 -16.16 4.98 -40.07
CA ALA A 753 -15.19 4.03 -39.57
C ALA A 753 -15.19 3.97 -38.03
N PHE A 754 -15.28 5.14 -37.37
CA PHE A 754 -15.48 5.23 -35.92
C PHE A 754 -16.81 4.60 -35.48
N THR A 755 -17.91 4.95 -36.15
CA THR A 755 -19.26 4.49 -35.79
C THR A 755 -19.38 2.97 -35.94
N THR A 756 -18.89 2.41 -37.04
CA THR A 756 -18.87 0.96 -37.28
C THR A 756 -18.03 0.25 -36.21
N TYR A 757 -16.82 0.76 -35.91
CA TYR A 757 -15.99 0.18 -34.85
C TYR A 757 -16.73 0.10 -33.52
N LEU A 758 -17.30 1.22 -33.08
CA LEU A 758 -17.93 1.32 -31.76
C LEU A 758 -19.18 0.43 -31.68
N LYS A 759 -20.00 0.43 -32.74
CA LYS A 759 -21.19 -0.42 -32.83
C LYS A 759 -20.84 -1.90 -32.80
N THR A 760 -19.90 -2.36 -33.64
CA THR A 760 -19.46 -3.75 -33.65
C THR A 760 -18.84 -4.16 -32.31
N HIS A 761 -18.04 -3.29 -31.68
CA HIS A 761 -17.47 -3.57 -30.37
C HIS A 761 -18.57 -3.74 -29.30
N ASN A 762 -19.52 -2.80 -29.25
CA ASN A 762 -20.61 -2.81 -28.27
C ASN A 762 -21.52 -4.03 -28.42
N GLU A 763 -21.92 -4.37 -29.64
CA GLU A 763 -22.77 -5.54 -29.92
C GLU A 763 -22.06 -6.83 -29.53
N ARG A 764 -20.77 -6.98 -29.85
CA ARG A 764 -19.97 -8.15 -29.47
C ARG A 764 -19.90 -8.33 -27.95
N ILE A 765 -19.65 -7.25 -27.21
CA ILE A 765 -19.58 -7.30 -25.74
C ILE A 765 -20.97 -7.59 -25.15
N ALA A 766 -22.04 -6.97 -25.66
CA ALA A 766 -23.40 -7.17 -25.17
C ALA A 766 -23.88 -8.62 -25.39
N VAL A 767 -23.58 -9.22 -26.56
CA VAL A 767 -23.87 -10.64 -26.84
C VAL A 767 -23.09 -11.54 -25.88
N ARG A 768 -21.76 -11.34 -25.76
CA ARG A 768 -20.93 -12.14 -24.84
C ARG A 768 -21.41 -12.02 -23.40
N GLN A 769 -21.73 -10.81 -22.95
CA GLN A 769 -22.26 -10.56 -21.61
C GLN A 769 -23.56 -11.33 -21.39
N SER A 770 -24.52 -11.24 -22.32
CA SER A 770 -25.80 -11.95 -22.25
C SER A 770 -25.61 -13.47 -22.15
N THR A 771 -24.68 -14.03 -22.92
CA THR A 771 -24.32 -15.46 -22.90
C THR A 771 -23.80 -15.91 -21.53
N TYR A 772 -22.86 -15.16 -20.94
CA TYR A 772 -22.31 -15.49 -19.62
C TYR A 772 -23.29 -15.25 -18.47
N LEU A 773 -24.16 -14.26 -18.60
CA LEU A 773 -25.29 -14.08 -17.71
C LEU A 773 -26.16 -15.33 -17.73
N TRP A 774 -26.59 -15.79 -18.91
CA TRP A 774 -27.35 -17.03 -19.01
C TRP A 774 -26.58 -18.24 -18.43
N LYS A 775 -25.24 -18.32 -18.63
CA LYS A 775 -24.38 -19.34 -18.02
C LYS A 775 -24.49 -19.33 -16.49
N TYR A 776 -24.39 -18.16 -15.88
CA TYR A 776 -24.47 -18.04 -14.43
C TYR A 776 -25.84 -18.49 -13.91
N LEU A 777 -26.91 -18.17 -14.61
CA LEU A 777 -28.25 -18.66 -14.28
C LEU A 777 -28.30 -20.21 -14.27
N CYS A 778 -27.79 -20.87 -15.32
CA CYS A 778 -27.72 -22.34 -15.34
C CYS A 778 -26.92 -22.91 -14.14
N TYR A 779 -25.80 -22.28 -13.77
CA TYR A 779 -24.94 -22.71 -12.66
C TYR A 779 -25.52 -22.40 -11.26
N THR A 780 -26.41 -21.40 -11.15
CA THR A 780 -27.18 -21.17 -9.92
C THR A 780 -28.25 -22.25 -9.74
N LYS A 781 -28.93 -22.65 -10.83
CA LYS A 781 -29.93 -23.73 -10.81
C LYS A 781 -29.29 -25.09 -10.56
N ASN A 782 -28.11 -25.36 -11.13
CA ASN A 782 -27.38 -26.62 -10.98
C ASN A 782 -26.01 -26.43 -10.32
N LYS A 783 -25.96 -26.65 -9.00
CA LYS A 783 -24.72 -26.50 -8.20
C LYS A 783 -23.65 -27.55 -8.47
N SER A 784 -23.97 -28.62 -9.22
CA SER A 784 -22.98 -29.66 -9.59
C SER A 784 -22.11 -29.27 -10.79
N LEU A 785 -22.49 -28.23 -11.54
CA LEU A 785 -21.73 -27.74 -12.69
C LEU A 785 -20.47 -27.00 -12.25
N VAL A 786 -19.33 -27.37 -12.85
CA VAL A 786 -18.03 -26.71 -12.71
C VAL A 786 -17.39 -26.64 -14.09
N ASP A 787 -16.80 -25.50 -14.43
CA ASP A 787 -16.02 -25.36 -15.65
C ASP A 787 -14.71 -26.15 -15.54
N LYS A 788 -14.56 -27.19 -16.37
CA LYS A 788 -13.44 -28.15 -16.28
C LYS A 788 -12.11 -27.57 -16.78
N ASP A 789 -12.14 -26.47 -17.53
CA ASP A 789 -10.95 -25.94 -18.20
C ASP A 789 -10.16 -24.95 -17.33
N GLN A 790 -10.67 -24.57 -16.16
CA GLN A 790 -10.08 -23.52 -15.31
C GLN A 790 -8.59 -23.74 -14.99
N ALA A 791 -8.17 -24.98 -14.68
CA ALA A 791 -6.78 -25.28 -14.34
C ALA A 791 -5.84 -25.18 -15.56
N ALA A 792 -6.30 -25.67 -16.71
CA ALA A 792 -5.56 -25.61 -17.97
C ALA A 792 -5.44 -24.16 -18.46
N LEU A 793 -6.55 -23.41 -18.43
CA LEU A 793 -6.57 -22.00 -18.81
C LEU A 793 -5.72 -21.13 -17.90
N ARG A 794 -5.74 -21.35 -16.57
CA ARG A 794 -4.82 -20.66 -15.65
C ARG A 794 -3.37 -20.87 -16.07
N SER A 795 -2.98 -22.12 -16.28
CA SER A 795 -1.58 -22.46 -16.62
C SER A 795 -1.19 -21.89 -17.99
N GLY A 796 -2.10 -21.97 -18.96
CA GLY A 796 -1.93 -21.40 -20.30
C GLY A 796 -1.80 -19.87 -20.29
N CYS A 797 -2.69 -19.17 -19.58
CA CYS A 797 -2.68 -17.71 -19.47
C CYS A 797 -1.41 -17.21 -18.77
N LEU A 798 -1.03 -17.80 -17.64
CA LEU A 798 0.18 -17.38 -16.91
C LEU A 798 1.45 -17.60 -17.75
N LYS A 799 1.53 -18.73 -18.48
CA LYS A 799 2.62 -18.96 -19.43
C LYS A 799 2.62 -17.93 -20.55
N TYR A 800 1.46 -17.65 -21.14
CA TYR A 800 1.31 -16.69 -22.25
C TYR A 800 1.66 -15.25 -21.83
N TRP A 801 1.21 -14.81 -20.65
CA TRP A 801 1.47 -13.49 -20.10
C TRP A 801 2.87 -13.32 -19.47
N LEU A 802 3.69 -14.37 -19.54
CA LEU A 802 5.01 -14.44 -18.91
C LEU A 802 4.97 -14.08 -17.42
N VAL A 803 4.05 -14.72 -16.68
CA VAL A 803 3.89 -14.59 -15.23
C VAL A 803 4.19 -15.95 -14.59
N PRO A 804 5.12 -16.04 -13.61
CA PRO A 804 5.39 -17.29 -12.91
C PRO A 804 4.12 -17.87 -12.28
N ASN A 805 3.86 -19.16 -12.50
CA ASN A 805 2.73 -19.86 -11.88
C ASN A 805 3.06 -20.23 -10.43
N ARG A 806 3.22 -19.21 -9.59
CA ARG A 806 3.45 -19.33 -8.15
C ARG A 806 2.18 -18.88 -7.41
N THR A 807 1.90 -19.55 -6.30
CA THR A 807 0.84 -19.13 -5.37
C THR A 807 1.47 -18.42 -4.19
N LEU A 808 0.76 -17.41 -3.66
CA LEU A 808 1.15 -16.72 -2.43
C LEU A 808 1.14 -17.68 -1.24
N ASN A 809 2.32 -18.02 -0.73
CA ASN A 809 2.45 -18.86 0.45
C ASN A 809 2.32 -18.01 1.74
N ARG A 810 1.10 -17.54 2.04
CA ARG A 810 0.83 -16.66 3.22
C ARG A 810 1.20 -17.32 4.57
N ARG A 811 1.39 -18.64 4.62
CA ARG A 811 1.78 -19.39 5.85
C ARG A 811 3.29 -19.31 6.16
N GLY A 812 4.13 -18.95 5.19
CA GLY A 812 5.58 -18.76 5.40
C GLY A 812 5.98 -17.31 5.70
N ALA A 813 5.02 -16.38 5.73
CA ALA A 813 5.23 -14.96 6.03
C ALA A 813 5.16 -14.66 7.54
N GLU A 814 5.36 -15.66 8.40
CA GLU A 814 6.07 -15.39 9.65
C GLU A 814 7.46 -14.96 9.25
N HIS A 815 7.66 -13.65 9.15
CA HIS A 815 8.94 -13.03 8.86
C HIS A 815 9.93 -13.54 9.91
N HIS A 816 10.61 -14.64 9.59
CA HIS A 816 11.81 -15.04 10.31
C HIS A 816 12.74 -13.85 10.10
N ARG A 817 12.89 -13.03 11.14
CA ARG A 817 13.78 -11.89 11.11
C ARG A 817 15.17 -12.45 10.87
N ILE A 818 15.59 -12.43 9.61
CA ILE A 818 16.89 -12.91 9.20
C ILE A 818 17.91 -12.00 9.87
N HIS A 819 18.88 -12.59 10.57
CA HIS A 819 19.92 -11.80 11.20
C HIS A 819 20.69 -11.01 10.12
N PRO A 820 21.05 -9.73 10.34
CA PRO A 820 21.73 -8.93 9.32
C PRO A 820 23.02 -9.59 8.78
N ASP A 821 23.76 -10.32 9.62
CA ASP A 821 24.96 -11.07 9.19
C ASP A 821 24.63 -12.21 8.24
N GLU A 822 23.59 -13.00 8.54
CA GLU A 822 23.13 -14.08 7.65
C GLU A 822 22.63 -13.50 6.33
N TYR A 823 21.95 -12.35 6.38
CA TYR A 823 21.48 -11.65 5.19
C TYR A 823 22.63 -11.12 4.34
N LEU A 824 23.66 -10.54 4.96
CA LEU A 824 24.87 -10.09 4.28
C LEU A 824 25.61 -11.25 3.60
N GLY A 825 25.69 -12.41 4.27
CA GLY A 825 26.31 -13.62 3.75
C GLY A 825 25.69 -14.16 2.45
N LYS A 826 24.46 -13.76 2.11
CA LYS A 826 23.83 -14.12 0.82
C LYS A 826 24.44 -13.37 -0.37
N PHE A 827 25.06 -12.22 -0.14
CA PHE A 827 25.63 -11.36 -1.18
C PHE A 827 27.15 -11.34 -1.14
N ALA A 828 27.72 -11.43 0.06
CA ALA A 828 29.16 -11.43 0.26
C ALA A 828 29.77 -12.80 -0.09
N LYS A 829 30.72 -12.85 -1.03
CA LYS A 829 31.41 -14.10 -1.42
C LYS A 829 32.37 -14.63 -0.35
N LYS A 830 32.80 -13.76 0.56
CA LYS A 830 33.71 -14.05 1.68
C LYS A 830 32.95 -13.84 2.99
N ILE A 831 33.25 -14.65 4.00
CA ILE A 831 32.80 -14.43 5.37
C ILE A 831 33.66 -13.32 5.98
N TYR A 832 33.01 -12.24 6.41
CA TYR A 832 33.66 -11.11 7.08
C TYR A 832 33.46 -11.22 8.58
N SER A 833 34.52 -10.98 9.35
CA SER A 833 34.48 -10.91 10.81
C SER A 833 34.05 -9.52 11.29
N CYS A 834 33.70 -9.41 12.58
CA CYS A 834 33.50 -8.11 13.20
C CYS A 834 34.75 -7.22 13.09
N ASP A 835 35.94 -7.81 13.10
CA ASP A 835 37.21 -7.08 13.02
C ASP A 835 37.42 -6.47 11.63
N ASP A 836 37.02 -7.17 10.56
CA ASP A 836 37.06 -6.64 9.19
C ASP A 836 36.20 -5.36 9.05
N PHE A 837 35.00 -5.36 9.63
CA PHE A 837 34.14 -4.18 9.59
C PHE A 837 34.65 -3.04 10.49
N ASN A 838 35.27 -3.37 11.62
CA ASN A 838 35.79 -2.41 12.60
C ASN A 838 37.19 -1.87 12.25
N ALA A 839 37.86 -2.41 11.22
CA ALA A 839 39.16 -1.94 10.76
C ALA A 839 39.17 -0.42 10.53
N ARG A 840 40.07 0.31 11.20
CA ARG A 840 40.21 1.76 11.00
C ARG A 840 40.83 2.04 9.65
N LEU A 841 40.34 3.07 8.97
CA LEU A 841 40.94 3.50 7.71
C LEU A 841 42.29 4.19 7.99
N PRO A 842 43.35 3.85 7.25
CA PRO A 842 44.64 4.52 7.39
C PRO A 842 44.55 5.97 6.93
N GLN A 843 45.39 6.82 7.53
CA GLN A 843 45.56 8.21 7.09
C GLN A 843 46.29 8.27 5.75
N PHE A 844 45.84 9.15 4.87
CA PHE A 844 46.43 9.37 3.56
C PHE A 844 47.77 10.11 3.70
N THR A 845 48.83 9.55 3.12
CA THR A 845 50.18 10.15 3.12
C THR A 845 50.64 10.49 1.69
N VAL A 846 51.46 11.53 1.56
CA VAL A 846 52.03 11.96 0.25
C VAL A 846 52.90 10.85 -0.38
N GLU A 847 53.44 9.96 0.44
CA GLU A 847 54.27 8.82 0.01
C GLU A 847 53.53 7.90 -0.97
N LEU A 848 52.21 7.75 -0.81
CA LEU A 848 51.36 6.97 -1.71
C LEU A 848 51.37 7.49 -3.16
N LEU A 849 51.66 8.78 -3.36
CA LEU A 849 51.76 9.41 -4.68
C LEU A 849 53.20 9.56 -5.18
N THR A 850 54.19 9.56 -4.29
CA THR A 850 55.58 9.96 -4.61
C THR A 850 56.56 8.79 -4.73
N GLN A 851 56.28 7.62 -4.16
CA GLN A 851 57.09 6.42 -4.39
C GLN A 851 56.94 6.00 -5.86
N ARG A 852 57.99 6.09 -6.69
CA ARG A 852 57.88 5.90 -8.16
C ARG A 852 58.42 4.56 -8.64
N VAL A 853 57.70 3.93 -9.58
CA VAL A 853 58.20 2.89 -10.49
C VAL A 853 57.89 3.33 -11.93
N PHE A 854 58.78 3.04 -12.88
CA PHE A 854 58.67 3.47 -14.28
C PHE A 854 57.32 3.08 -14.90
N LYS A 855 56.59 4.05 -15.49
CA LYS A 855 55.25 3.95 -16.14
C LYS A 855 54.00 4.02 -15.24
N GLU A 856 54.13 4.18 -13.93
CA GLU A 856 52.98 4.27 -13.01
C GLU A 856 52.41 5.69 -12.88
N LEU A 857 51.12 5.86 -13.15
CA LEU A 857 50.33 7.08 -12.95
C LEU A 857 49.52 7.00 -11.64
N LYS A 858 50.21 7.04 -10.50
CA LYS A 858 49.62 6.72 -9.19
C LYS A 858 48.43 7.60 -8.79
N TYR A 859 48.47 8.90 -9.03
CA TYR A 859 47.37 9.77 -8.62
C TYR A 859 46.06 9.44 -9.38
N ALA A 860 46.14 8.89 -10.60
CA ALA A 860 44.97 8.54 -11.39
C ALA A 860 44.34 7.20 -10.96
N GLU A 861 44.97 6.45 -10.06
CA GLU A 861 44.41 5.22 -9.49
C GLU A 861 43.30 5.48 -8.45
N PHE A 862 43.11 6.72 -8.02
CA PHE A 862 42.25 7.04 -6.90
C PHE A 862 41.06 7.92 -7.29
N SER A 863 39.93 7.63 -6.66
CA SER A 863 38.74 8.45 -6.63
C SER A 863 38.55 9.05 -5.24
N LEU A 864 38.07 10.28 -5.19
CA LEU A 864 37.89 11.07 -3.99
C LEU A 864 36.40 11.30 -3.74
N ASN A 865 35.96 11.19 -2.47
CA ASN A 865 34.65 11.67 -2.02
C ASN A 865 34.83 12.60 -0.82
N ILE A 866 34.01 13.66 -0.75
CA ILE A 866 33.98 14.53 0.43
C ILE A 866 33.28 13.83 1.59
N LEU A 867 33.88 13.89 2.78
CA LEU A 867 33.30 13.46 4.05
C LEU A 867 32.97 14.68 4.94
N SER A 868 31.87 14.58 5.66
CA SER A 868 31.26 15.60 6.49
C SER A 868 31.67 15.54 7.96
N ASN A 869 31.03 16.33 8.84
CA ASN A 869 31.45 16.58 10.24
C ASN A 869 31.47 15.37 11.19
N ARG A 870 31.13 14.18 10.68
CA ARG A 870 31.29 12.91 11.37
C ARG A 870 32.50 12.12 10.83
N ALA A 871 33.42 12.76 10.11
CA ALA A 871 34.60 12.12 9.52
C ALA A 871 35.51 11.40 10.55
N THR A 872 35.34 11.71 11.84
CA THR A 872 35.97 10.99 12.95
C THR A 872 35.43 9.56 13.16
N THR A 873 34.27 9.22 12.57
CA THR A 873 33.68 7.88 12.53
C THR A 873 33.57 7.42 11.06
N LYS A 874 34.45 6.50 10.65
CA LYS A 874 34.51 5.80 9.34
C LYS A 874 33.14 5.67 8.63
N PRO A 875 33.09 5.72 7.27
CA PRO A 875 31.92 5.32 6.50
C PRO A 875 31.24 4.06 7.02
N GLU A 876 29.91 4.05 7.01
CA GLU A 876 29.12 2.98 7.63
C GLU A 876 28.55 2.05 6.56
N LEU A 877 28.49 0.75 6.87
CA LEU A 877 27.84 -0.24 6.00
C LEU A 877 26.34 -0.26 6.31
N LEU A 878 25.50 -0.07 5.29
CA LEU A 878 24.04 -0.10 5.40
C LEU A 878 23.48 -1.33 4.67
N ILE A 879 22.55 -2.03 5.31
CA ILE A 879 21.83 -3.17 4.74
C ILE A 879 20.33 -3.00 4.92
N SER A 880 19.56 -3.24 3.87
CA SER A 880 18.10 -3.38 3.95
C SER A 880 17.68 -4.82 3.73
N THR A 881 16.98 -5.40 4.71
CA THR A 881 16.49 -6.78 4.68
C THR A 881 15.02 -6.90 4.27
N GLY A 882 14.35 -5.76 4.05
CA GLY A 882 12.90 -5.66 3.82
C GLY A 882 12.13 -5.34 5.11
N ASP A 883 12.41 -6.07 6.19
CA ASP A 883 11.80 -5.82 7.51
C ASP A 883 12.33 -4.55 8.18
N ALA A 884 13.59 -4.27 7.93
CA ALA A 884 14.31 -3.20 8.58
C ALA A 884 15.55 -2.80 7.77
N VAL A 885 16.03 -1.60 8.06
CA VAL A 885 17.32 -1.12 7.59
C VAL A 885 18.26 -1.09 8.78
N TYR A 886 19.46 -1.64 8.59
CA TYR A 886 20.50 -1.74 9.59
C TYR A 886 21.73 -0.98 9.13
N VAL A 887 22.44 -0.38 10.08
CA VAL A 887 23.72 0.27 9.84
C VAL A 887 24.77 -0.28 10.79
N TRP A 888 25.96 -0.57 10.27
CA TRP A 888 27.09 -1.05 11.07
C TRP A 888 27.86 0.11 11.69
N LYS A 889 28.00 0.07 13.02
CA LYS A 889 28.94 0.94 13.77
C LYS A 889 30.01 0.12 14.48
N LYS A 890 29.53 -0.86 15.26
CA LYS A 890 30.27 -1.90 16.01
C LYS A 890 29.39 -3.14 16.20
N TYR A 891 28.09 -2.88 16.26
CA TYR A 891 26.99 -3.82 16.15
C TYR A 891 26.02 -3.28 15.09
N TRP A 892 25.10 -4.11 14.64
CA TRP A 892 24.00 -3.71 13.76
C TRP A 892 22.99 -2.84 14.51
N GLU A 893 22.96 -1.56 14.17
CA GLU A 893 21.94 -0.64 14.67
C GLU A 893 20.75 -0.64 13.71
N LYS A 894 19.56 -0.96 14.24
CA LYS A 894 18.32 -0.87 13.46
C LYS A 894 17.90 0.60 13.34
N MET A 895 17.74 1.07 12.12
CA MET A 895 17.22 2.40 11.80
C MET A 895 15.69 2.44 11.98
N ASP A 896 15.15 3.64 12.20
CA ASP A 896 13.70 3.86 12.25
C ASP A 896 13.06 3.51 10.90
N SER A 897 12.27 2.44 10.88
CA SER A 897 11.57 1.95 9.68
C SER A 897 10.53 2.92 9.13
N SER A 898 10.10 3.90 9.93
CA SER A 898 9.18 4.95 9.48
C SER A 898 9.86 6.09 8.72
N LEU A 899 11.18 6.26 8.90
CA LEU A 899 11.98 7.31 8.27
C LEU A 899 12.83 6.79 7.11
N MET A 900 13.28 5.54 7.18
CA MET A 900 14.15 4.94 6.17
C MET A 900 13.35 4.21 5.08
N ARG A 901 13.46 4.68 3.83
CA ARG A 901 12.72 4.17 2.67
C ARG A 901 13.65 3.51 1.65
N ILE A 902 14.35 2.46 2.08
CA ILE A 902 15.29 1.71 1.22
C ILE A 902 14.70 0.31 0.98
N PRO A 903 14.44 -0.07 -0.29
CA PRO A 903 14.01 -1.42 -0.67
C PRO A 903 14.92 -2.52 -0.13
N ASP A 904 14.39 -3.73 0.00
CA ASP A 904 15.15 -4.90 0.44
C ASP A 904 16.29 -5.25 -0.53
N ARG A 905 17.12 -6.24 -0.18
CA ARG A 905 18.26 -6.71 -0.99
C ARG A 905 19.19 -5.56 -1.41
N THR A 906 19.46 -4.64 -0.48
CA THR A 906 20.28 -3.46 -0.74
C THR A 906 21.44 -3.40 0.26
N VAL A 907 22.66 -3.25 -0.25
CA VAL A 907 23.91 -3.16 0.53
C VAL A 907 24.73 -1.98 0.01
N LEU A 908 24.95 -0.99 0.87
CA LEU A 908 25.56 0.30 0.51
C LEU A 908 26.65 0.68 1.51
N LEU A 909 27.69 1.37 1.03
CA LEU A 909 28.58 2.13 1.90
C LEU A 909 28.07 3.56 1.95
N VAL A 910 27.72 4.05 3.14
CA VAL A 910 27.05 5.33 3.31
C VAL A 910 27.74 6.21 4.36
N GLU A 911 27.45 7.49 4.27
CA GLU A 911 27.69 8.47 5.32
C GLU A 911 26.36 9.11 5.73
N ARG A 912 26.14 9.26 7.04
CA ARG A 912 25.05 10.12 7.55
C ARG A 912 25.59 11.53 7.76
N ALA A 913 25.07 12.46 6.97
CA ALA A 913 25.48 13.86 7.00
C ALA A 913 24.41 14.74 7.63
N THR A 914 24.86 15.77 8.35
CA THR A 914 24.01 16.88 8.78
C THR A 914 23.93 17.90 7.64
N SER A 915 22.71 18.31 7.31
CA SER A 915 22.45 19.34 6.30
C SER A 915 22.27 20.71 6.95
N TYR A 916 22.80 21.73 6.29
CA TYR A 916 22.79 23.12 6.76
C TYR A 916 22.13 24.03 5.72
N LYS A 917 21.81 25.26 6.14
CA LYS A 917 21.45 26.38 5.26
C LYS A 917 22.18 27.63 5.74
N LEU A 918 22.43 28.54 4.82
CA LEU A 918 23.04 29.83 5.16
C LEU A 918 21.95 30.82 5.60
N ALA A 919 22.10 31.39 6.79
CA ALA A 919 21.18 32.43 7.29
C ALA A 919 21.24 33.68 6.41
N SER A 920 20.09 34.30 6.14
CA SER A 920 19.97 35.43 5.22
C SER A 920 20.60 36.73 5.73
N VAL A 921 20.66 36.93 7.05
CA VAL A 921 21.07 38.20 7.68
C VAL A 921 22.57 38.20 8.03
N ASP A 922 23.07 37.14 8.68
CA ASP A 922 24.43 37.12 9.25
C ASP A 922 25.36 36.06 8.61
N LYS A 923 24.88 35.35 7.58
CA LYS A 923 25.62 34.27 6.89
C LYS A 923 26.21 33.20 7.82
N HIS A 924 25.62 32.96 9.00
CA HIS A 924 25.97 31.81 9.83
C HIS A 924 25.24 30.55 9.32
N LEU A 925 25.75 29.37 9.66
CA LEU A 925 25.10 28.10 9.31
C LEU A 925 23.99 27.76 10.29
N GLU A 926 22.78 27.58 9.77
CA GLU A 926 21.64 27.01 10.50
C GLU A 926 21.48 25.53 10.13
N THR A 927 21.37 24.67 11.14
CA THR A 927 21.14 23.23 10.94
C THR A 927 19.73 22.99 10.40
N VAL A 928 19.61 22.32 9.26
CA VAL A 928 18.33 21.95 8.63
C VAL A 928 17.85 20.61 9.16
N ALA A 929 18.71 19.59 9.10
CA ALA A 929 18.40 18.26 9.61
C ALA A 929 19.68 17.57 10.08
N VAL A 930 19.70 17.19 11.36
CA VAL A 930 20.77 16.39 11.97
C VAL A 930 20.62 14.95 11.49
N ASP A 931 21.69 14.42 10.88
CA ASP A 931 21.73 13.08 10.27
C ASP A 931 20.57 12.76 9.31
N GLY A 932 19.94 13.81 8.77
CA GLY A 932 18.77 13.71 7.89
C GLY A 932 19.10 13.23 6.48
N LEU A 933 20.38 13.27 6.10
CA LEU A 933 20.88 13.01 4.75
C LEU A 933 21.77 11.77 4.76
N ILE A 934 21.43 10.79 3.94
CA ILE A 934 22.20 9.57 3.70
C ILE A 934 22.91 9.74 2.35
N ARG A 935 24.25 9.83 2.39
CA ARG A 935 25.10 9.96 1.21
C ARG A 935 25.70 8.61 0.88
N ILE A 936 25.39 8.05 -0.28
CA ILE A 936 26.00 6.81 -0.79
C ILE A 936 27.40 7.14 -1.31
N LEU A 937 28.41 6.47 -0.75
CA LEU A 937 29.81 6.59 -1.14
C LEU A 937 30.26 5.49 -2.11
N ASP A 938 29.65 4.30 -1.98
CA ASP A 938 29.83 3.15 -2.87
C ASP A 938 28.64 2.18 -2.69
N ALA A 939 28.42 1.27 -3.64
CA ALA A 939 27.31 0.31 -3.61
C ALA A 939 27.77 -1.11 -3.95
N ALA A 940 27.28 -2.11 -3.22
CA ALA A 940 27.50 -3.52 -3.52
C ALA A 940 26.28 -4.13 -4.20
N VAL A 941 25.10 -3.93 -3.61
CA VAL A 941 23.84 -4.48 -4.13
C VAL A 941 22.74 -3.43 -4.06
N ILE A 942 21.95 -3.28 -5.13
CA ILE A 942 20.85 -2.31 -5.23
C ILE A 942 19.57 -3.05 -5.59
N ASN A 943 18.64 -3.22 -4.65
CA ASN A 943 17.37 -3.94 -4.86
C ASN A 943 17.55 -5.29 -5.58
N GLY A 944 18.57 -6.06 -5.17
CA GLY A 944 18.96 -7.34 -5.75
C GLY A 944 19.92 -7.28 -6.93
N ASP A 945 20.24 -6.10 -7.47
CA ASP A 945 21.24 -5.91 -8.53
C ASP A 945 22.66 -5.89 -7.93
N ASP A 946 23.49 -6.91 -8.20
CA ASP A 946 24.89 -6.96 -7.79
C ASP A 946 25.74 -6.08 -8.71
N VAL A 947 26.15 -4.94 -8.16
CA VAL A 947 27.03 -3.98 -8.81
C VAL A 947 28.46 -4.04 -8.25
N SER A 948 28.72 -4.90 -7.25
CA SER A 948 29.95 -4.89 -6.46
C SER A 948 31.23 -5.10 -7.29
N GLY A 949 31.15 -5.81 -8.41
CA GLY A 949 32.26 -6.07 -9.32
C GLY A 949 32.44 -5.08 -10.48
N LEU A 950 31.54 -4.11 -10.65
CA LEU A 950 31.61 -3.14 -11.75
C LEU A 950 32.66 -2.06 -11.49
N LEU A 951 33.04 -1.31 -12.53
CA LEU A 951 33.82 -0.09 -12.35
C LEU A 951 33.12 0.88 -11.37
N TYR A 952 33.88 1.53 -10.50
CA TYR A 952 33.34 2.45 -9.47
C TYR A 952 32.37 3.49 -10.06
N SER A 953 32.69 4.08 -11.21
CA SER A 953 31.81 5.04 -11.89
C SER A 953 30.45 4.43 -12.27
N LYS A 954 30.42 3.17 -12.74
CA LYS A 954 29.17 2.46 -13.04
C LYS A 954 28.39 2.08 -11.78
N ARG A 955 29.08 1.72 -10.68
CA ARG A 955 28.42 1.49 -9.37
C ARG A 955 27.73 2.76 -8.89
N MET A 956 28.41 3.89 -9.00
CA MET A 956 27.87 5.20 -8.63
C MET A 956 26.74 5.65 -9.56
N ALA A 957 26.82 5.38 -10.87
CA ALA A 957 25.72 5.65 -11.80
C ALA A 957 24.47 4.83 -11.47
N ALA A 958 24.62 3.55 -11.12
CA ALA A 958 23.53 2.71 -10.65
C ALA A 958 22.92 3.24 -9.34
N ALA A 959 23.76 3.65 -8.38
CA ALA A 959 23.32 4.29 -7.14
C ALA A 959 22.58 5.62 -7.39
N GLN A 960 23.01 6.42 -8.37
CA GLN A 960 22.32 7.65 -8.77
C GLN A 960 20.93 7.36 -9.34
N LYS A 961 20.81 6.35 -10.21
CA LYS A 961 19.50 5.91 -10.73
C LYS A 961 18.58 5.44 -9.60
N PHE A 962 19.12 4.70 -8.64
CA PHE A 962 18.40 4.25 -7.46
C PHE A 962 17.89 5.40 -6.58
N CYS A 963 18.74 6.39 -6.29
CA CYS A 963 18.34 7.60 -5.56
C CYS A 963 17.22 8.35 -6.30
N LYS A 964 17.33 8.52 -7.63
CA LYS A 964 16.29 9.16 -8.45
C LYS A 964 14.96 8.39 -8.40
N ALA A 965 14.99 7.06 -8.42
CA ALA A 965 13.79 6.23 -8.32
C ALA A 965 13.08 6.35 -6.95
N LEU A 966 13.83 6.61 -5.88
CA LEU A 966 13.30 6.78 -4.52
C LEU A 966 12.98 8.24 -4.16
N GLN A 967 13.51 9.19 -4.93
CA GLN A 967 13.37 10.62 -4.68
C GLN A 967 11.90 11.01 -4.58
N LEU A 968 11.57 11.74 -3.52
CA LEU A 968 10.23 12.27 -3.31
C LEU A 968 10.11 13.66 -3.94
N VAL A 969 9.00 13.91 -4.61
CA VAL A 969 8.67 15.25 -5.12
C VAL A 969 8.33 16.19 -3.96
N ILE A 970 7.61 15.66 -2.96
CA ILE A 970 7.36 16.34 -1.70
C ILE A 970 8.06 15.53 -0.60
N PRO A 971 9.07 16.08 0.11
CA PRO A 971 9.89 15.34 1.07
C PRO A 971 9.15 15.09 2.40
N LYS A 972 7.90 14.63 2.34
CA LYS A 972 7.04 14.28 3.47
C LYS A 972 6.25 13.05 3.11
N VAL A 973 6.22 12.09 4.03
CA VAL A 973 5.41 10.88 3.91
C VAL A 973 4.43 10.82 5.06
N ARG A 974 3.22 10.36 4.75
CA ARG A 974 2.19 10.13 5.75
C ARG A 974 2.35 8.72 6.31
N ILE A 975 2.34 8.61 7.64
CA ILE A 975 2.39 7.33 8.35
C ILE A 975 1.26 7.26 9.38
N GLY A 976 0.86 6.04 9.73
CA GLY A 976 -0.28 5.78 10.60
C GLY A 976 -1.61 5.71 9.85
N LEU A 977 -2.68 5.35 10.56
CA LEU A 977 -4.05 5.23 10.05
C LEU A 977 -5.00 6.03 10.94
N GLY A 978 -5.96 6.74 10.34
CA GLY A 978 -7.01 7.45 11.06
C GLY A 978 -6.48 8.55 11.99
N PHE A 979 -6.90 8.54 13.26
CA PHE A 979 -6.52 9.58 14.25
C PHE A 979 -5.04 9.57 14.66
N HIS A 980 -4.27 8.56 14.26
CA HIS A 980 -2.82 8.47 14.50
C HIS A 980 -1.99 8.89 13.27
N GLU A 981 -2.62 9.41 12.22
CA GLU A 981 -1.93 9.92 11.05
C GLU A 981 -1.01 11.09 11.40
N ARG A 982 0.26 10.98 11.00
CA ARG A 982 1.23 12.07 11.09
C ARG A 982 2.09 12.12 9.84
N TYR A 983 2.54 13.32 9.49
CA TYR A 983 3.54 13.51 8.44
C TYR A 983 4.93 13.43 9.06
N VAL A 984 5.80 12.65 8.44
CA VAL A 984 7.22 12.57 8.77
C VAL A 984 8.04 12.99 7.57
N VAL A 985 9.21 13.56 7.84
CA VAL A 985 10.22 13.84 6.82
C VAL A 985 11.16 12.64 6.81
N PRO A 986 11.10 11.76 5.79
CA PRO A 986 12.00 10.63 5.72
C PRO A 986 13.43 11.10 5.47
N TYR A 987 14.39 10.21 5.78
CA TYR A 987 15.78 10.46 5.43
C TYR A 987 15.93 10.61 3.92
N GLN A 988 16.66 11.65 3.51
CA GLN A 988 16.95 11.90 2.10
C GLN A 988 18.12 11.05 1.67
N LEU A 989 18.02 10.40 0.51
CA LEU A 989 19.05 9.52 -0.03
C LEU A 989 19.65 10.15 -1.28
N VAL A 990 20.96 10.41 -1.27
CA VAL A 990 21.70 10.98 -2.40
C VAL A 990 23.03 10.23 -2.59
N THR A 991 23.66 10.36 -3.75
CA THR A 991 25.03 9.88 -3.94
C THR A 991 26.01 11.00 -3.64
N ALA A 992 27.11 10.69 -2.94
CA ALA A 992 28.23 11.62 -2.88
C ALA A 992 28.85 11.79 -4.27
N GLU A 993 29.25 13.00 -4.58
CA GLU A 993 30.03 13.29 -5.77
C GLU A 993 31.40 12.61 -5.66
N SER A 994 31.90 12.14 -6.81
CA SER A 994 33.23 11.57 -6.93
C SER A 994 34.05 12.42 -7.88
N PHE A 995 35.33 12.57 -7.57
CA PHE A 995 36.26 13.36 -8.36
C PHE A 995 37.67 12.77 -8.31
N THR A 996 38.50 13.12 -9.28
CA THR A 996 39.91 12.71 -9.35
C THR A 996 40.82 13.78 -8.76
N PHE A 997 42.09 13.44 -8.51
CA PHE A 997 43.09 14.41 -8.09
C PHE A 997 43.32 15.55 -9.11
N ASP A 998 43.15 15.28 -10.42
CA ASP A 998 43.21 16.31 -11.48
C ASP A 998 42.10 17.37 -11.32
N GLN A 999 40.95 16.98 -10.75
CA GLN A 999 39.79 17.85 -10.57
C GLN A 999 39.81 18.63 -9.24
N LEU A 1000 40.79 18.35 -8.38
CA LEU A 1000 40.91 18.97 -7.06
C LEU A 1000 40.94 20.52 -7.09
N PRO A 1001 41.56 21.21 -8.07
CA PRO A 1001 41.48 22.67 -8.19
C PRO A 1001 40.06 23.19 -8.39
N GLN A 1002 39.22 22.46 -9.15
CA GLN A 1002 37.83 22.85 -9.43
C GLN A 1002 36.97 22.64 -8.18
N VAL A 1003 37.17 21.53 -7.48
CA VAL A 1003 36.50 21.24 -6.21
C VAL A 1003 36.89 22.26 -5.14
N ARG A 1004 38.18 22.64 -5.07
CA ARG A 1004 38.67 23.66 -4.12
C ARG A 1004 37.91 24.98 -4.23
N ARG A 1005 37.58 25.40 -5.46
CA ARG A 1005 36.84 26.66 -5.72
C ARG A 1005 35.38 26.62 -5.27
N ARG A 1006 34.81 25.45 -5.01
CA ARG A 1006 33.43 25.28 -4.53
C ARG A 1006 33.31 25.43 -3.01
N PHE A 1007 34.41 25.29 -2.27
CA PHE A 1007 34.37 25.45 -0.82
C PHE A 1007 34.18 26.91 -0.43
N SER A 1008 33.32 27.14 0.56
CA SER A 1008 33.15 28.43 1.23
C SER A 1008 33.58 28.30 2.69
N ARG A 1009 34.29 29.32 3.20
CA ARG A 1009 34.61 29.43 4.63
C ARG A 1009 33.45 30.15 5.33
N VAL A 1010 32.88 29.52 6.35
CA VAL A 1010 31.76 30.06 7.13
C VAL A 1010 32.02 29.86 8.61
N ARG A 1011 31.58 30.80 9.45
CA ARG A 1011 31.67 30.66 10.91
C ARG A 1011 30.47 29.88 11.45
N HIS A 1012 30.72 28.81 12.19
CA HIS A 1012 29.70 27.99 12.84
C HIS A 1012 30.16 27.57 14.23
N SER A 1013 29.31 27.77 15.25
CA SER A 1013 29.62 27.44 16.65
C SER A 1013 30.93 28.03 17.19
N GLY A 1014 31.34 29.20 16.68
CA GLY A 1014 32.56 29.89 17.09
C GLY A 1014 33.82 29.51 16.31
N GLU A 1015 33.77 28.52 15.43
CA GLU A 1015 34.89 28.07 14.60
C GLU A 1015 34.68 28.39 13.11
N GLU A 1016 35.77 28.54 12.35
CA GLU A 1016 35.70 28.60 10.89
C GLU A 1016 35.66 27.18 10.32
N VAL A 1017 34.58 26.88 9.60
CA VAL A 1017 34.36 25.59 8.95
C VAL A 1017 34.32 25.75 7.44
N LEU A 1018 34.71 24.68 6.73
CA LEU A 1018 34.56 24.60 5.28
C LEU A 1018 33.22 23.98 4.96
N VAL A 1019 32.45 24.63 4.09
CA VAL A 1019 31.20 24.10 3.57
C VAL A 1019 31.25 23.94 2.07
N ILE A 1020 30.51 22.95 1.58
CA ILE A 1020 30.29 22.72 0.15
C ILE A 1020 28.80 22.45 -0.08
N GLU A 1021 28.29 22.93 -1.20
CA GLU A 1021 26.98 22.54 -1.71
C GLU A 1021 27.12 21.34 -2.64
N GLU A 1022 26.40 20.27 -2.32
CA GLU A 1022 26.35 19.03 -3.08
C GLU A 1022 24.90 18.55 -3.17
N ASN A 1023 24.41 18.25 -4.38
CA ASN A 1023 23.01 17.84 -4.62
C ASN A 1023 21.95 18.78 -4.02
N GLY A 1024 22.24 20.08 -3.90
CA GLY A 1024 21.35 21.08 -3.28
C GLY A 1024 21.36 21.08 -1.74
N TYR A 1025 22.28 20.34 -1.11
CA TYR A 1025 22.49 20.32 0.33
C TYR A 1025 23.82 20.97 0.68
N LEU A 1026 23.79 21.90 1.64
CA LEU A 1026 25.01 22.47 2.20
C LEU A 1026 25.50 21.56 3.34
N ILE A 1027 26.74 21.08 3.22
CA ILE A 1027 27.37 20.20 4.21
C ILE A 1027 28.71 20.78 4.65
N ILE A 1028 29.07 20.58 5.91
CA ILE A 1028 30.43 20.83 6.41
C ILE A 1028 31.36 19.75 5.87
N CYS A 1029 32.58 20.10 5.48
CA CYS A 1029 33.61 19.18 5.00
C CYS A 1029 34.76 19.10 6.01
N GLU A 1030 35.12 17.90 6.43
CA GLU A 1030 36.21 17.64 7.39
C GLU A 1030 37.30 16.68 6.87
N ALA A 1031 36.99 15.88 5.86
CA ALA A 1031 37.96 14.98 5.24
C ALA A 1031 37.58 14.61 3.81
N LEU A 1032 38.51 13.96 3.11
CA LEU A 1032 38.24 13.20 1.89
C LEU A 1032 38.43 11.70 2.13
N ARG A 1033 37.51 10.90 1.58
CA ARG A 1033 37.75 9.48 1.34
C ARG A 1033 38.57 9.36 0.07
N VAL A 1034 39.70 8.65 0.13
CA VAL A 1034 40.53 8.30 -1.03
C VAL A 1034 40.37 6.80 -1.28
N ALA A 1035 39.76 6.41 -2.38
CA ALA A 1035 39.44 5.02 -2.72
C ALA A 1035 40.13 4.61 -4.03
N ARG A 1036 40.74 3.43 -4.06
CA ARG A 1036 41.47 2.93 -5.24
C ARG A 1036 40.53 2.29 -6.25
N LEU A 1037 40.70 2.60 -7.53
CA LEU A 1037 39.87 2.15 -8.65
C LEU A 1037 40.28 0.77 -9.20
N LEU A 1038 41.55 0.41 -9.05
CA LEU A 1038 42.13 -0.85 -9.52
C LEU A 1038 42.45 -1.77 -8.33
N LYS A 1039 42.44 -3.07 -8.56
CA LYS A 1039 42.90 -4.08 -7.59
C LYS A 1039 44.36 -3.86 -7.22
N GLU A 1040 44.76 -4.41 -6.09
CA GLU A 1040 46.11 -4.21 -5.54
C GLU A 1040 47.23 -4.57 -6.54
N SER A 1041 47.06 -5.69 -7.25
CA SER A 1041 48.01 -6.22 -8.25
C SER A 1041 48.10 -5.41 -9.54
N TRP A 1042 47.21 -4.43 -9.75
CA TRP A 1042 47.14 -3.62 -10.95
C TRP A 1042 47.56 -2.18 -10.69
N LYS A 1043 48.18 -1.57 -11.70
CA LYS A 1043 48.69 -0.19 -11.70
C LYS A 1043 48.13 0.57 -12.89
N MET A 1044 47.95 1.87 -12.73
CA MET A 1044 47.51 2.78 -13.79
C MET A 1044 48.71 3.33 -14.57
N GLY A 1045 48.56 3.51 -15.86
CA GLY A 1045 49.50 4.23 -16.72
C GLY A 1045 48.78 5.14 -17.71
N TRP A 1046 49.53 6.05 -18.33
CA TRP A 1046 49.03 6.95 -19.38
C TRP A 1046 49.57 6.56 -20.75
N SER A 1047 48.69 6.34 -21.73
CA SER A 1047 49.10 6.11 -23.10
C SER A 1047 49.19 7.44 -23.86
N CYS A 1048 50.41 7.87 -24.18
CA CYS A 1048 50.64 9.08 -24.99
C CYS A 1048 50.04 8.96 -26.40
N SER A 1049 50.10 7.77 -27.02
CA SER A 1049 49.63 7.56 -28.40
C SER A 1049 48.10 7.46 -28.51
N LYS A 1050 47.43 7.03 -27.43
CA LYS A 1050 45.97 6.86 -27.38
C LYS A 1050 45.26 7.88 -26.50
N LEU A 1051 46.02 8.78 -25.85
CA LEU A 1051 45.57 9.84 -24.94
C LEU A 1051 44.54 9.35 -23.91
N ARG A 1052 44.84 8.20 -23.27
CA ARG A 1052 43.93 7.59 -22.29
C ARG A 1052 44.66 6.75 -21.25
N ASN A 1053 44.01 6.53 -20.11
CA ASN A 1053 44.49 5.66 -19.03
C ASN A 1053 44.44 4.18 -19.44
N TYR A 1054 45.41 3.39 -18.97
CA TYR A 1054 45.43 1.94 -19.08
C TYR A 1054 45.85 1.29 -17.77
N ALA A 1055 45.39 0.07 -17.52
CA ALA A 1055 45.78 -0.76 -16.39
C ALA A 1055 46.81 -1.81 -16.84
N PHE A 1056 47.82 -2.07 -16.02
CA PHE A 1056 48.80 -3.13 -16.24
C PHE A 1056 49.19 -3.79 -14.92
N SER A 1057 49.65 -5.04 -14.97
CA SER A 1057 50.10 -5.79 -13.79
C SER A 1057 51.63 -5.93 -13.80
N PRO A 1058 52.36 -5.30 -12.86
CA PRO A 1058 53.81 -5.47 -12.76
C PRO A 1058 54.22 -6.91 -12.42
N SER A 1059 53.39 -7.64 -11.65
CA SER A 1059 53.64 -9.03 -11.27
C SER A 1059 53.36 -10.03 -12.40
N GLN A 1060 52.59 -9.62 -13.41
CA GLN A 1060 52.25 -10.46 -14.56
C GLN A 1060 52.34 -9.69 -15.89
N PRO A 1061 53.56 -9.37 -16.35
CA PRO A 1061 53.77 -8.54 -17.54
C PRO A 1061 53.26 -9.19 -18.86
N THR A 1062 53.08 -10.52 -18.87
CA THR A 1062 52.58 -11.28 -20.03
C THR A 1062 51.09 -11.06 -20.34
N LEU A 1063 50.31 -10.55 -19.38
CA LEU A 1063 48.88 -10.27 -19.56
C LEU A 1063 48.60 -9.04 -20.44
N GLY A 1064 49.62 -8.21 -20.72
CA GLY A 1064 49.47 -6.99 -21.50
C GLY A 1064 48.85 -5.83 -20.70
N SER A 1065 48.37 -4.82 -21.42
CA SER A 1065 47.79 -3.59 -20.86
C SER A 1065 46.37 -3.41 -21.37
N PHE A 1066 45.45 -3.02 -20.48
CA PHE A 1066 44.02 -2.91 -20.77
C PHE A 1066 43.56 -1.47 -20.62
N PHE A 1067 42.80 -0.97 -21.59
CA PHE A 1067 42.19 0.36 -21.49
C PHE A 1067 40.88 0.30 -20.69
N GLU A 1068 40.39 1.45 -20.22
CA GLU A 1068 39.23 1.56 -19.31
C GLU A 1068 38.00 0.74 -19.72
N GLN A 1069 37.71 0.67 -21.02
CA GLN A 1069 36.59 -0.12 -21.57
C GLN A 1069 36.73 -1.63 -21.33
N GLN A 1070 37.96 -2.11 -21.18
CA GLN A 1070 38.31 -3.52 -21.01
C GLN A 1070 38.56 -3.89 -19.54
N TRP A 1071 38.50 -2.93 -18.61
CA TRP A 1071 38.91 -3.20 -17.23
C TRP A 1071 38.02 -4.20 -16.51
N GLU A 1072 36.72 -4.18 -16.81
CA GLU A 1072 35.74 -5.10 -16.25
C GLU A 1072 35.97 -6.53 -16.76
N GLU A 1073 36.13 -6.70 -18.08
CA GLU A 1073 36.40 -8.00 -18.72
C GLU A 1073 37.75 -8.58 -18.28
N ALA A 1074 38.77 -7.72 -18.14
CA ALA A 1074 40.10 -8.10 -17.64
C ALA A 1074 40.13 -8.32 -16.12
N GLY A 1075 39.04 -8.03 -15.39
CA GLY A 1075 38.92 -8.24 -13.96
C GLY A 1075 39.90 -7.42 -13.12
N CYS A 1076 40.30 -6.24 -13.61
CA CYS A 1076 41.31 -5.38 -12.96
C CYS A 1076 40.72 -4.26 -12.09
N CYS A 1077 39.43 -3.96 -12.22
CA CYS A 1077 38.69 -3.05 -11.33
C CYS A 1077 38.66 -3.55 -9.89
N SER A 1078 38.82 -2.63 -8.92
CA SER A 1078 38.57 -2.92 -7.52
C SER A 1078 37.08 -3.18 -7.29
N SER A 1079 36.76 -4.23 -6.56
CA SER A 1079 35.38 -4.49 -6.12
C SER A 1079 34.99 -3.60 -4.94
N PHE A 1080 33.68 -3.44 -4.73
CA PHE A 1080 33.14 -2.82 -3.52
C PHE A 1080 33.75 -3.44 -2.26
N TRP A 1081 33.82 -4.76 -2.20
CA TRP A 1081 34.23 -5.50 -1.02
C TRP A 1081 35.72 -5.31 -0.69
N GLU A 1082 36.60 -5.37 -1.69
CA GLU A 1082 38.03 -5.11 -1.54
C GLU A 1082 38.32 -3.67 -1.08
N CYS A 1083 37.52 -2.71 -1.54
CA CYS A 1083 37.72 -1.30 -1.21
C CYS A 1083 37.08 -0.88 0.13
N SER A 1084 35.86 -1.35 0.40
CA SER A 1084 35.01 -0.84 1.48
C SER A 1084 35.13 -1.65 2.77
N VAL A 1085 35.54 -2.92 2.69
CA VAL A 1085 35.72 -3.82 3.84
C VAL A 1085 37.14 -4.40 3.78
N PRO A 1086 38.18 -3.59 4.09
CA PRO A 1086 39.55 -4.06 4.06
C PRO A 1086 39.75 -5.12 5.15
N SER A 1087 40.23 -6.30 4.78
CA SER A 1087 40.78 -7.26 5.76
C SER A 1087 42.05 -6.70 6.39
N GLU A 1088 42.47 -7.18 7.56
CA GLU A 1088 43.78 -6.87 8.13
C GLU A 1088 44.86 -7.06 7.04
N GLN A 1089 45.44 -5.94 6.58
CA GLN A 1089 46.44 -5.94 5.53
C GLN A 1089 47.80 -6.24 6.16
N ALA A 1090 48.64 -7.02 5.47
CA ALA A 1090 50.05 -7.11 5.81
C ALA A 1090 50.68 -5.70 5.75
N PRO A 1091 51.63 -5.38 6.65
CA PRO A 1091 52.19 -4.03 6.77
C PRO A 1091 52.83 -3.46 5.49
N ASP A 1092 53.11 -4.30 4.49
CA ASP A 1092 53.73 -3.91 3.21
C ASP A 1092 52.73 -3.64 2.07
N ASN A 1093 51.42 -3.82 2.29
CA ASN A 1093 50.41 -3.67 1.23
C ASN A 1093 49.89 -2.23 1.11
N VAL A 1094 49.59 -1.80 -0.12
CA VAL A 1094 49.05 -0.46 -0.39
C VAL A 1094 47.57 -0.42 0.04
N PRO A 1095 47.14 0.57 0.83
CA PRO A 1095 45.77 0.65 1.30
C PRO A 1095 44.78 0.83 0.14
N MET A 1096 43.70 0.04 0.13
CA MET A 1096 42.64 0.15 -0.87
C MET A 1096 41.76 1.39 -0.65
N GLN A 1097 41.71 1.87 0.58
CA GLN A 1097 41.02 3.09 0.97
C GLN A 1097 41.79 3.78 2.10
N SER A 1098 41.83 5.11 2.08
CA SER A 1098 42.39 5.95 3.15
C SER A 1098 41.51 7.18 3.40
N ILE A 1099 41.74 7.85 4.53
CA ILE A 1099 41.12 9.13 4.87
C ILE A 1099 42.19 10.22 4.79
N TRP A 1100 41.88 11.30 4.09
CA TRP A 1100 42.67 12.53 4.12
C TRP A 1100 41.91 13.59 4.92
N SER A 1101 42.22 13.70 6.22
CA SER A 1101 41.59 14.67 7.12
C SER A 1101 42.33 16.00 7.15
N TRP A 1102 41.60 17.11 7.32
CA TRP A 1102 42.16 18.44 7.56
C TRP A 1102 41.88 18.86 9.00
N GLU A 1103 42.93 19.11 9.78
CA GLU A 1103 42.78 19.83 11.05
C GLU A 1103 42.70 21.34 10.76
N ASN A 1104 41.48 21.87 10.58
CA ASN A 1104 41.12 23.30 10.62
C ASN A 1104 42.01 24.32 9.85
N SER A 1105 42.81 23.93 8.87
CA SER A 1105 43.41 24.88 7.94
C SER A 1105 43.66 24.27 6.56
N LEU A 1106 43.06 24.87 5.53
CA LEU A 1106 43.58 24.79 4.16
C LEU A 1106 44.87 25.60 3.98
N ASP A 1107 45.31 26.28 5.05
CA ASP A 1107 46.46 27.18 5.09
C ASP A 1107 47.66 26.49 5.78
N SER A 1108 48.37 25.69 4.98
CA SER A 1108 49.81 25.33 5.06
C SER A 1108 50.49 24.82 6.36
N ASN A 1109 49.92 24.86 7.55
CA ASN A 1109 50.69 24.52 8.77
C ASN A 1109 49.92 23.66 9.77
N LYS A 1110 49.91 22.34 9.53
CA LYS A 1110 49.87 21.23 10.53
C LYS A 1110 50.08 19.89 9.79
N SER A 1111 50.56 18.88 10.51
CA SER A 1111 51.15 17.62 9.98
C SER A 1111 50.21 16.82 9.06
N GLY A 1112 50.29 17.05 7.75
CA GLY A 1112 49.59 16.29 6.72
C GLY A 1112 49.84 16.81 5.29
N PRO A 1113 49.45 16.07 4.24
CA PRO A 1113 49.50 16.56 2.85
C PRO A 1113 48.68 17.84 2.68
N SER A 1114 49.26 18.92 2.13
CA SER A 1114 48.48 20.09 1.73
C SER A 1114 47.90 19.89 0.33
N VAL A 1115 46.78 20.56 0.04
CA VAL A 1115 46.20 20.54 -1.31
C VAL A 1115 47.23 21.04 -2.34
N ASP A 1116 47.96 22.11 -2.01
CA ASP A 1116 48.98 22.68 -2.89
C ASP A 1116 50.15 21.72 -3.15
N SER A 1117 50.60 20.95 -2.15
CA SER A 1117 51.66 19.96 -2.37
C SER A 1117 51.23 18.83 -3.30
N ILE A 1118 49.98 18.38 -3.20
CA ILE A 1118 49.42 17.37 -4.10
C ILE A 1118 49.25 17.90 -5.52
N LEU A 1119 48.78 19.14 -5.68
CA LEU A 1119 48.64 19.77 -6.99
C LEU A 1119 50.00 19.89 -7.70
N CYS A 1120 51.07 20.22 -6.96
CA CYS A 1120 52.43 20.22 -7.51
C CYS A 1120 52.86 18.83 -7.99
N ILE A 1121 52.54 17.76 -7.24
CA ILE A 1121 52.85 16.37 -7.62
C ILE A 1121 52.09 15.96 -8.89
N VAL A 1122 50.79 16.28 -8.96
CA VAL A 1122 49.96 15.99 -10.13
C VAL A 1122 50.50 16.71 -11.36
N ALA A 1123 50.78 18.02 -11.25
CA ALA A 1123 51.30 18.82 -12.36
C ALA A 1123 52.66 18.31 -12.86
N GLY A 1124 53.59 18.00 -11.95
CA GLY A 1124 54.89 17.43 -12.30
C GLY A 1124 54.77 16.07 -13.00
N THR A 1125 53.89 15.20 -12.49
CA THR A 1125 53.66 13.88 -13.10
C THR A 1125 53.01 14.00 -14.48
N ASN A 1126 52.10 14.95 -14.68
CA ASN A 1126 51.47 15.22 -15.97
C ASN A 1126 52.48 15.69 -17.01
N GLN A 1127 53.36 16.62 -16.63
CA GLN A 1127 54.45 17.09 -17.49
C GLN A 1127 55.39 15.96 -17.91
N GLU A 1128 55.77 15.09 -16.97
CA GLU A 1128 56.63 13.92 -17.24
C GLU A 1128 55.95 12.87 -18.14
N CYS A 1129 54.64 12.66 -17.99
CA CYS A 1129 53.87 11.73 -18.81
C CYS A 1129 53.44 12.31 -20.18
N GLY A 1130 53.77 13.55 -20.49
CA GLY A 1130 53.30 14.23 -21.71
C GLY A 1130 51.78 14.45 -21.75
N LYS A 1131 51.13 14.45 -20.59
CA LYS A 1131 49.70 14.76 -20.40
C LYS A 1131 49.59 16.27 -20.17
N ASN A 1132 49.82 17.08 -21.20
CA ASN A 1132 49.64 18.54 -21.14
C ASN A 1132 48.18 18.93 -21.40
#